data_AF-A0AAN4YS27-F1
#
_entry.id   AF-A0AAN4YS27-F1
#
_cell.length_a   1.000
_cell.length_b   1.000
_cell.length_c   1.000
_cell.angle_alpha   90.00
_cell.angle_beta   90.00
_cell.angle_gamma   90.00
#
_symmetry.space_group_name_H-M   'P 1'
#
loop_
_entity.id
_entity.type
_entity.pdbx_description
1 polymer ?
#
loop_
_entity_poly.entity_id
_entity_poly.type
_entity_poly.pdbx_seq_one_letter_code
_entity_poly.pdbx_strand_id
1 'polypeptide(L)'
;MRLRNASEDVFDFTTGAHDIQRLFDYAKQAGLYVIARAGPYCNAETSAGGFALWAANGQMGSERTSDEAYYKKWKPWILEVGKIIAANQITNGGPVILNQHENELQETTYDSNDTKVIYMEQVAKAFEEAGVVVPSSHNEKGMRTVSWSTDYKNVGGAVNVYGLDSYPGSLSCANPNSGFNLLRTYYQWFQNYSYTQPEYLAEFEGGWFQPWGGSFYDSCASELSPEFADVYYKNNIGSRVTLHNIYMTFGGTNWGHSAAPVVYTSYDYGSPLRETREIRDKLKQTKLLGLFTRVSKDLLKTYMEGNGHNFLIEYNNICRYVPFVDPILHSLTRVGAMTIPDIELDGRQSKIIVTDYSIGSESSLLYSSAEVLTYATLDVDVLVFYLNAGQKGAFVFKDAPADLKYQTYGNSNLSALETSQGTQYSYTQGEGVTAVKFSNGVLVYLLDKETAWNFFAPPTVSSPTVAPNEHILVFGPIYTGDEHVKKVSWNGNLIDTRATAYGSLIGTVPGAEDIEISLPSLSSWKAQDTLPEISPDYDDSRWTICNKTTSVNSVAPLSLPVLYSGDYGYHTGTKIYRGRFDGQNATGANVTVQNGVAAGWAAWLNGAYVGGFSGDPDKVASWEVLKFNHSSLRSRDNVLTIITDYTGHDQNSQKPIGTQNPRGIMGATLIGGGNFTLWRIQGNAGGEKNIDPVRGPMNEGGLYGERMGWHLPGYQVPESALDSSPLEGVSGAEGRFYTTSFQLDLEEDLDVPIGLQLSAPAGTEAVVQIFMNGYQFGHYLPHIGPQSLFPFPPGVIKNRGQNSLAISMWALTDAGARLEQVELKAYAKYRSGFDFNRDWTYLQPGWKDRTEVLNEGVLFRSARVNQSINVPGLSKVLALAASGYRNDAVIIVGEQVMSPRGLIGLGLDTLDSSTAEMKEIFELFASQNDGADRTYPALVHCTQGKDRTGLVVLMLLLLTGVVSDEAMTADYVRSEPELVVEVEERMKEIRKLGLSEDYTKCPDGFTTEIRRHLQERYGGVDGYLRFVGVEKKKLDVIREALVA
;
A
#
# COMPACT_ATOMS: atom_id res chain seq x y z
N MET A 1 -0.78 5.04 7.32
CA MET A 1 -1.33 6.42 7.17
C MET A 1 -1.10 7.01 5.78
N ARG A 2 0.14 7.00 5.26
CA ARG A 2 0.56 7.78 4.07
C ARG A 2 -0.39 7.88 2.86
N LEU A 3 -0.97 6.77 2.40
CA LEU A 3 -1.85 6.76 1.21
C LEU A 3 -3.29 7.19 1.51
N ARG A 4 -3.69 7.10 2.78
CA ARG A 4 -5.08 7.15 3.24
C ARG A 4 -5.34 8.29 4.21
N ASN A 5 -4.35 9.15 4.44
CA ASN A 5 -4.44 10.31 5.31
C ASN A 5 -3.68 11.47 4.65
N ALA A 6 -4.32 12.08 3.65
CA ALA A 6 -3.71 13.10 2.79
C ALA A 6 -3.41 14.41 3.52
N SER A 7 -4.23 14.74 4.52
CA SER A 7 -4.10 15.88 5.42
C SER A 7 -4.63 15.53 6.80
N GLU A 8 -4.42 16.43 7.76
CA GLU A 8 -4.88 16.26 9.14
C GLU A 8 -6.39 15.97 9.19
N ASP A 9 -6.76 14.91 9.91
CA ASP A 9 -8.12 14.42 10.10
C ASP A 9 -8.91 14.03 8.83
N VAL A 10 -8.27 13.93 7.67
CA VAL A 10 -8.90 13.47 6.42
C VAL A 10 -8.47 12.04 6.12
N PHE A 11 -9.37 11.08 6.32
CA PHE A 11 -9.11 9.65 6.10
C PHE A 11 -9.88 9.10 4.90
N ASP A 12 -9.25 8.26 4.09
CA ASP A 12 -9.88 7.56 2.96
C ASP A 12 -9.63 6.05 3.05
N PHE A 13 -10.71 5.31 3.28
CA PHE A 13 -10.71 3.86 3.35
C PHE A 13 -11.75 3.23 2.41
N THR A 14 -12.24 3.98 1.43
CA THR A 14 -13.38 3.53 0.58
C THR A 14 -13.16 3.78 -0.89
N THR A 15 -12.24 4.68 -1.26
CA THR A 15 -12.01 5.05 -2.66
C THR A 15 -11.01 4.09 -3.32
N GLY A 16 -11.32 3.58 -4.50
CA GLY A 16 -10.34 2.88 -5.35
C GLY A 16 -9.57 1.77 -4.62
N ALA A 17 -8.24 1.86 -4.63
CA ALA A 17 -7.34 0.93 -3.95
C ALA A 17 -7.17 1.19 -2.43
N HIS A 18 -7.79 2.25 -1.90
CA HIS A 18 -7.77 2.56 -0.47
C HIS A 18 -8.77 1.74 0.33
N ASP A 19 -9.76 1.13 -0.34
CA ASP A 19 -10.77 0.24 0.24
C ASP A 19 -10.14 -1.03 0.84
N ILE A 20 -9.88 -0.98 2.14
CA ILE A 20 -9.31 -2.11 2.88
C ILE A 20 -10.35 -3.18 3.23
N GLN A 21 -11.65 -2.87 3.16
CA GLN A 21 -12.70 -3.86 3.43
C GLN A 21 -12.62 -4.99 2.40
N ARG A 22 -12.38 -4.65 1.13
CA ARG A 22 -12.19 -5.63 0.06
C ARG A 22 -11.08 -6.64 0.35
N LEU A 23 -10.00 -6.21 1.01
CA LEU A 23 -8.91 -7.13 1.40
C LEU A 23 -9.40 -8.18 2.41
N PHE A 24 -10.19 -7.77 3.40
CA PHE A 24 -10.78 -8.69 4.37
C PHE A 24 -11.81 -9.63 3.74
N ASP A 25 -12.62 -9.11 2.80
CA ASP A 25 -13.58 -9.91 2.05
C ASP A 25 -12.88 -10.98 1.21
N TYR A 26 -11.79 -10.63 0.52
CA TYR A 26 -10.98 -11.57 -0.24
C TYR A 26 -10.27 -12.60 0.64
N ALA A 27 -9.74 -12.18 1.80
CA ALA A 27 -9.14 -13.11 2.76
C ALA A 27 -10.19 -14.14 3.24
N LYS A 28 -11.39 -13.68 3.61
CA LYS A 28 -12.50 -14.56 4.01
C LYS A 28 -12.93 -15.49 2.87
N GLN A 29 -13.06 -14.97 1.65
CA GLN A 29 -13.39 -15.76 0.47
C GLN A 29 -12.33 -16.84 0.18
N ALA A 30 -11.05 -16.52 0.37
CA ALA A 30 -9.93 -17.44 0.18
C ALA A 30 -9.73 -18.42 1.35
N GLY A 31 -10.49 -18.29 2.46
CA GLY A 31 -10.29 -19.10 3.67
C GLY A 31 -8.99 -18.77 4.40
N LEU A 32 -8.58 -17.50 4.41
CA LEU A 32 -7.37 -17.00 5.06
C LEU A 32 -7.72 -16.13 6.27
N TYR A 33 -6.99 -16.34 7.37
CA TYR A 33 -6.97 -15.40 8.48
C TYR A 33 -6.00 -14.25 8.22
N VAL A 34 -6.18 -13.15 8.95
CA VAL A 34 -5.37 -11.93 8.85
C VAL A 34 -4.78 -11.56 10.20
N ILE A 35 -3.49 -11.22 10.21
CA ILE A 35 -2.82 -10.51 11.30
C ILE A 35 -2.75 -9.04 10.89
N ALA A 36 -3.52 -8.18 11.56
CA ALA A 36 -3.58 -6.76 11.23
C ALA A 36 -2.36 -6.03 11.80
N ARG A 37 -1.59 -5.32 10.95
CA ARG A 37 -0.38 -4.57 11.35
C ARG A 37 -0.49 -3.11 10.92
N ALA A 38 -1.39 -2.37 11.58
CA ALA A 38 -1.83 -1.05 11.10
C ALA A 38 -0.98 0.15 11.57
N GLY A 39 0.09 -0.10 12.32
CA GLY A 39 1.02 0.92 12.81
C GLY A 39 0.79 1.28 14.29
N PRO A 40 1.04 2.54 14.72
CA PRO A 40 1.22 3.77 13.91
C PRO A 40 2.36 3.80 12.89
N TYR A 41 3.51 3.25 13.25
CA TYR A 41 4.70 3.13 12.41
C TYR A 41 4.81 1.71 11.87
N CYS A 42 5.18 1.51 10.61
CA CYS A 42 5.29 0.18 10.00
C CYS A 42 6.63 -0.11 9.33
N ASN A 43 7.52 0.88 9.20
CA ASN A 43 8.76 0.73 8.43
C ASN A 43 8.49 0.30 6.97
N ALA A 44 8.58 -1.00 6.68
CA ALA A 44 8.21 -1.66 5.42
C ALA A 44 8.87 -1.10 4.15
N GLU A 45 10.03 -0.45 4.26
CA GLU A 45 10.70 0.26 3.15
C GLU A 45 9.80 1.29 2.45
N THR A 46 8.83 1.83 3.19
CA THR A 46 7.89 2.84 2.68
C THR A 46 8.28 4.24 3.14
N SER A 47 7.93 5.24 2.33
CA SER A 47 8.16 6.65 2.65
C SER A 47 7.67 6.99 4.07
N ALA A 48 8.55 7.62 4.85
CA ALA A 48 8.34 7.97 6.27
C ALA A 48 7.98 6.77 7.17
N GLY A 49 8.30 5.54 6.75
CA GLY A 49 7.94 4.31 7.43
C GLY A 49 6.43 4.15 7.69
N GLY A 50 5.60 4.71 6.81
CA GLY A 50 4.13 4.58 6.84
C GLY A 50 3.37 5.76 7.44
N PHE A 51 4.06 6.72 8.06
CA PHE A 51 3.45 7.96 8.58
C PHE A 51 2.85 8.81 7.46
N ALA A 52 1.86 9.63 7.82
CA ALA A 52 1.35 10.64 6.91
C ALA A 52 2.45 11.67 6.63
N LEU A 53 2.73 11.98 5.37
CA LEU A 53 3.89 12.82 5.03
C LEU A 53 3.73 14.26 5.51
N TRP A 54 2.50 14.77 5.59
CA TRP A 54 2.24 16.07 6.17
C TRP A 54 2.67 16.13 7.64
N ALA A 55 2.50 15.04 8.41
CA ALA A 55 2.88 14.95 9.81
C ALA A 55 4.39 14.66 10.01
N ALA A 56 5.02 13.99 9.04
CA ALA A 56 6.44 13.62 9.08
C ALA A 56 7.40 14.81 8.84
N ASN A 57 6.91 16.04 8.71
CA ASN A 57 7.76 17.23 8.50
C ASN A 57 8.42 17.78 9.79
N GLY A 58 8.27 17.10 10.93
CA GLY A 58 8.81 17.50 12.23
C GLY A 58 7.75 17.88 13.28
N GLN A 59 6.49 18.06 12.87
CA GLN A 59 5.41 18.43 13.79
C GLN A 59 4.98 17.32 14.77
N MET A 60 5.49 16.10 14.61
CA MET A 60 5.25 14.98 15.52
C MET A 60 6.12 15.02 16.78
N GLY A 61 7.08 15.94 16.91
CA GLY A 61 7.98 15.97 18.07
C GLY A 61 8.84 14.70 18.14
N SER A 62 8.95 14.11 19.33
CA SER A 62 9.68 12.85 19.53
C SER A 62 8.84 11.66 19.06
N GLU A 63 9.12 11.17 17.86
CA GLU A 63 8.43 10.01 17.28
C GLU A 63 8.65 8.73 18.08
N ARG A 64 7.62 7.88 18.12
CA ARG A 64 7.65 6.55 18.75
C ARG A 64 7.96 6.59 20.25
N THR A 65 7.50 7.67 20.90
CA THR A 65 7.55 7.88 22.35
C THR A 65 6.19 8.39 22.83
N SER A 66 6.04 8.67 24.13
CA SER A 66 4.81 9.21 24.73
C SER A 66 4.63 10.72 24.54
N ASP A 67 5.41 11.35 23.65
CA ASP A 67 5.29 12.76 23.29
C ASP A 67 3.84 13.11 22.90
N GLU A 68 3.29 14.15 23.52
CA GLU A 68 1.91 14.57 23.29
C GLU A 68 1.69 15.04 21.84
N ALA A 69 2.71 15.63 21.21
CA ALA A 69 2.64 16.04 19.80
C ALA A 69 2.51 14.80 18.89
N TYR A 70 3.28 13.75 19.17
CA TYR A 70 3.21 12.50 18.43
C TYR A 70 1.85 11.82 18.64
N TYR A 71 1.42 11.68 19.91
CA TYR A 71 0.13 11.09 20.29
C TYR A 71 -1.05 11.68 19.52
N LYS A 72 -1.13 13.02 19.45
CA LYS A 72 -2.21 13.72 18.74
C LYS A 72 -2.25 13.44 17.24
N LYS A 73 -1.10 13.18 16.61
CA LYS A 73 -1.01 12.98 15.16
C LYS A 73 -1.31 11.54 14.75
N TRP A 74 -0.91 10.54 15.53
CA TRP A 74 -1.16 9.15 15.17
C TRP A 74 -2.46 8.58 15.71
N LYS A 75 -2.97 9.05 16.87
CA LYS A 75 -4.16 8.46 17.50
C LYS A 75 -5.39 8.45 16.57
N PRO A 76 -5.75 9.55 15.90
CA PRO A 76 -6.94 9.57 15.03
C PRO A 76 -6.89 8.48 13.95
N TRP A 77 -5.72 8.21 13.38
CA TRP A 77 -5.55 7.11 12.43
C TRP A 77 -5.87 5.74 13.04
N ILE A 78 -5.34 5.45 14.23
CA ILE A 78 -5.57 4.16 14.91
C ILE A 78 -7.04 3.99 15.26
N LEU A 79 -7.73 5.06 15.65
CA LEU A 79 -9.18 5.01 15.89
C LEU A 79 -9.96 4.67 14.62
N GLU A 80 -9.65 5.31 13.49
CA GLU A 80 -10.38 5.06 12.24
C GLU A 80 -10.09 3.69 11.63
N VAL A 81 -8.81 3.31 11.49
CA VAL A 81 -8.45 1.97 10.99
C VAL A 81 -8.86 0.87 11.96
N GLY A 82 -8.81 1.16 13.26
CA GLY A 82 -9.20 0.26 14.34
C GLY A 82 -10.67 -0.13 14.29
N LYS A 83 -11.57 0.79 13.92
CA LYS A 83 -13.00 0.48 13.71
C LYS A 83 -13.19 -0.55 12.59
N ILE A 84 -12.44 -0.41 11.50
CA ILE A 84 -12.51 -1.34 10.36
C ILE A 84 -11.93 -2.71 10.75
N ILE A 85 -10.79 -2.72 11.45
CA ILE A 85 -10.23 -3.95 12.02
C ILE A 85 -11.25 -4.60 12.95
N ALA A 86 -11.87 -3.83 13.85
CA ALA A 86 -12.81 -4.32 14.84
C ALA A 86 -14.02 -5.01 14.20
N ALA A 87 -14.57 -4.43 13.14
CA ALA A 87 -15.67 -5.01 12.35
C ALA A 87 -15.29 -6.34 11.67
N ASN A 88 -14.00 -6.55 11.36
CA ASN A 88 -13.48 -7.71 10.64
C ASN A 88 -12.78 -8.74 11.53
N GLN A 89 -12.92 -8.64 12.85
CA GLN A 89 -12.40 -9.63 13.80
C GLN A 89 -13.13 -10.96 13.67
N ILE A 90 -12.43 -12.05 13.98
CA ILE A 90 -13.01 -13.39 14.04
C ILE A 90 -14.22 -13.48 14.99
N THR A 91 -14.22 -12.69 16.07
CA THR A 91 -15.36 -12.57 17.00
C THR A 91 -16.61 -11.97 16.37
N ASN A 92 -16.47 -11.28 15.25
CA ASN A 92 -17.55 -10.71 14.43
C ASN A 92 -17.70 -11.47 13.09
N GLY A 93 -17.11 -12.66 12.96
CA GLY A 93 -17.17 -13.49 11.74
C GLY A 93 -16.29 -13.00 10.58
N GLY A 94 -15.34 -12.10 10.85
CA GLY A 94 -14.32 -11.68 9.88
C GLY A 94 -13.01 -12.48 10.01
N PRO A 95 -11.99 -12.19 9.18
CA PRO A 95 -10.75 -12.96 9.13
C PRO A 95 -9.68 -12.53 10.14
N VAL A 96 -9.82 -11.40 10.84
CA VAL A 96 -8.74 -10.88 11.70
C VAL A 96 -8.64 -11.69 13.00
N ILE A 97 -7.46 -12.26 13.27
CA ILE A 97 -7.20 -13.09 14.46
C ILE A 97 -6.19 -12.50 15.45
N LEU A 98 -5.35 -11.56 15.00
CA LEU A 98 -4.36 -10.85 15.81
C LEU A 98 -4.25 -9.40 15.34
N ASN A 99 -3.91 -8.50 16.26
CA ASN A 99 -3.61 -7.11 15.96
C ASN A 99 -2.23 -6.73 16.51
N GLN A 100 -1.28 -6.43 15.62
CA GLN A 100 0.05 -6.02 16.02
C GLN A 100 0.05 -4.56 16.49
N HIS A 101 0.65 -4.32 17.66
CA HIS A 101 0.89 -2.99 18.18
C HIS A 101 2.31 -2.56 17.81
N GLU A 102 2.43 -1.42 17.12
CA GLU A 102 3.73 -0.91 16.66
C GLU A 102 4.45 -1.86 15.68
N ASN A 103 5.73 -1.60 15.40
CA ASN A 103 6.61 -2.37 14.53
C ASN A 103 8.08 -2.27 14.97
N GLU A 104 8.70 -3.37 15.40
CA GLU A 104 10.13 -3.40 15.78
C GLU A 104 10.52 -2.37 16.86
N LEU A 105 9.58 -1.90 17.68
CA LEU A 105 9.91 -1.06 18.84
C LEU A 105 10.52 -1.93 19.93
N GLN A 106 11.71 -1.57 20.39
CA GLN A 106 12.39 -2.32 21.45
C GLN A 106 12.18 -1.64 22.82
N GLU A 107 11.72 -2.42 23.82
CA GLU A 107 11.75 -2.03 25.24
C GLU A 107 13.20 -2.06 25.73
N THR A 108 13.68 -1.09 26.52
CA THR A 108 15.10 -1.07 26.92
C THR A 108 15.36 -0.82 28.40
N THR A 109 14.33 -0.58 29.20
CA THR A 109 14.45 0.04 30.52
C THR A 109 13.70 -0.69 31.64
N TYR A 110 12.58 -1.35 31.34
CA TYR A 110 11.64 -1.90 32.31
C TYR A 110 11.25 -0.90 33.39
N ASP A 111 10.99 0.35 32.99
CA ASP A 111 10.47 1.40 33.86
C ASP A 111 9.08 1.80 33.36
N SER A 112 8.07 1.76 34.25
CA SER A 112 6.71 2.19 33.93
C SER A 112 6.62 3.67 33.52
N ASN A 113 7.63 4.48 33.85
CA ASN A 113 7.72 5.88 33.46
C ASN A 113 8.51 6.11 32.16
N ASP A 114 9.08 5.06 31.56
CA ASP A 114 9.75 5.18 30.28
C ASP A 114 8.75 5.58 29.19
N THR A 115 9.18 6.50 28.35
CA THR A 115 8.32 7.10 27.33
C THR A 115 7.82 6.09 26.30
N LYS A 116 8.58 5.02 26.01
CA LYS A 116 8.15 3.95 25.10
C LYS A 116 7.13 3.02 25.75
N VAL A 117 7.26 2.77 27.05
CA VAL A 117 6.29 1.97 27.82
C VAL A 117 4.94 2.67 27.83
N ILE A 118 4.91 3.96 28.19
CA ILE A 118 3.69 4.78 28.15
C ILE A 118 3.12 4.84 26.72
N TYR A 119 3.96 4.95 25.70
CA TYR A 119 3.52 4.94 24.31
C TYR A 119 2.87 3.61 23.90
N MET A 120 3.44 2.47 24.26
CA MET A 120 2.83 1.16 23.98
C MET A 120 1.48 1.00 24.69
N GLU A 121 1.33 1.52 25.91
CA GLU A 121 0.02 1.58 26.59
C GLU A 121 -0.98 2.48 25.85
N GLN A 122 -0.53 3.63 25.35
CA GLN A 122 -1.36 4.53 24.54
C GLN A 122 -1.85 3.84 23.25
N VAL A 123 -0.97 3.10 22.55
CA VAL A 123 -1.33 2.34 21.33
C VAL A 123 -2.36 1.27 21.64
N ALA A 124 -2.12 0.47 22.70
CA ALA A 124 -3.06 -0.56 23.13
C ALA A 124 -4.44 0.02 23.46
N LYS A 125 -4.46 1.12 24.23
CA LYS A 125 -5.69 1.82 24.59
C LYS A 125 -6.42 2.38 23.36
N ALA A 126 -5.71 2.90 22.37
CA ALA A 126 -6.34 3.42 21.16
C ALA A 126 -7.04 2.32 20.34
N PHE A 127 -6.44 1.13 20.23
CA PHE A 127 -7.10 -0.02 19.60
C PHE A 127 -8.29 -0.55 20.42
N GLU A 128 -8.17 -0.59 21.75
CA GLU A 128 -9.29 -0.92 22.64
C GLU A 128 -10.45 0.08 22.48
N GLU A 129 -10.16 1.39 22.48
CA GLU A 129 -11.14 2.46 22.23
C GLU A 129 -11.83 2.31 20.87
N ALA A 130 -11.14 1.74 19.88
CA ALA A 130 -11.69 1.45 18.55
C ALA A 130 -12.50 0.13 18.47
N GLY A 131 -12.55 -0.66 19.55
CA GLY A 131 -13.30 -1.92 19.65
C GLY A 131 -12.53 -3.17 19.23
N VAL A 132 -11.20 -3.12 19.14
CA VAL A 132 -10.37 -4.30 18.86
C VAL A 132 -10.21 -5.12 20.14
N VAL A 133 -10.59 -6.40 20.07
CA VAL A 133 -10.62 -7.37 21.17
C VAL A 133 -9.83 -8.66 20.88
N VAL A 134 -9.38 -8.88 19.64
CA VAL A 134 -8.45 -9.97 19.33
C VAL A 134 -7.11 -9.77 20.07
N PRO A 135 -6.35 -10.84 20.36
CA PRO A 135 -5.09 -10.70 21.07
C PRO A 135 -4.12 -9.75 20.37
N SER A 136 -3.44 -8.92 21.17
CA SER A 136 -2.39 -8.06 20.67
C SER A 136 -1.11 -8.85 20.38
N SER A 137 -0.37 -8.44 19.36
CA SER A 137 0.96 -8.98 19.08
C SER A 137 2.00 -7.87 18.93
N HIS A 138 3.27 -8.25 18.93
CA HIS A 138 4.42 -7.39 18.63
C HIS A 138 5.42 -8.17 17.79
N ASN A 139 6.38 -7.48 17.16
CA ASN A 139 7.46 -8.07 16.40
C ASN A 139 8.83 -7.48 16.82
N GLU A 140 9.54 -8.16 17.70
CA GLU A 140 10.83 -7.69 18.23
C GLU A 140 11.96 -7.88 17.21
N LYS A 141 12.87 -6.91 17.13
CA LYS A 141 13.93 -6.89 16.11
C LYS A 141 15.10 -7.81 16.46
N GLY A 142 14.94 -9.10 16.20
CA GLY A 142 15.95 -10.12 16.47
C GLY A 142 16.15 -10.43 17.95
N MET A 143 16.97 -11.45 18.24
CA MET A 143 17.26 -11.90 19.61
C MET A 143 18.18 -10.92 20.34
N ARG A 144 17.61 -9.83 20.84
CA ARG A 144 18.35 -8.81 21.60
C ARG A 144 18.40 -9.18 23.08
N THR A 145 17.98 -8.29 23.98
CA THR A 145 18.11 -8.50 25.44
C THR A 145 16.79 -8.41 26.20
N VAL A 146 15.66 -8.24 25.51
CA VAL A 146 14.40 -7.71 26.07
C VAL A 146 13.18 -8.29 25.36
N SER A 147 12.00 -8.16 25.96
CA SER A 147 10.73 -8.63 25.38
C SER A 147 9.53 -7.83 25.89
N TRP A 148 8.53 -7.62 25.01
CA TRP A 148 7.21 -7.08 25.34
C TRP A 148 6.20 -8.13 25.81
N SER A 149 6.66 -9.34 26.12
CA SER A 149 5.81 -10.42 26.61
C SER A 149 5.23 -10.11 27.99
N THR A 150 4.01 -10.58 28.26
CA THR A 150 3.43 -10.58 29.61
C THR A 150 4.23 -11.43 30.60
N ASP A 151 5.06 -12.35 30.10
CA ASP A 151 5.89 -13.25 30.91
C ASP A 151 7.23 -12.61 31.34
N TYR A 152 7.58 -11.44 30.79
CA TYR A 152 8.92 -10.88 30.92
C TYR A 152 8.89 -9.44 31.44
N LYS A 153 9.14 -9.27 32.74
CA LYS A 153 9.29 -7.96 33.43
C LYS A 153 8.22 -6.93 33.01
N ASN A 154 6.96 -7.35 33.01
CA ASN A 154 5.82 -6.53 32.59
C ASN A 154 5.63 -5.29 33.48
N VAL A 155 6.02 -4.12 32.95
CA VAL A 155 5.89 -2.80 33.61
C VAL A 155 4.88 -1.86 32.92
N GLY A 156 4.14 -2.38 31.93
CA GLY A 156 3.27 -1.61 31.04
C GLY A 156 3.53 -1.94 29.57
N GLY A 157 2.52 -1.76 28.72
CA GLY A 157 2.65 -1.89 27.26
C GLY A 157 2.86 -3.31 26.70
N ALA A 158 2.87 -4.35 27.56
CA ALA A 158 3.06 -5.74 27.15
C ALA A 158 1.92 -6.26 26.24
N VAL A 159 2.24 -7.20 25.35
CA VAL A 159 1.32 -7.80 24.38
C VAL A 159 0.97 -9.25 24.70
N ASN A 160 -0.16 -9.73 24.17
CA ASN A 160 -0.64 -11.11 24.41
C ASN A 160 0.17 -12.18 23.66
N VAL A 161 0.70 -11.84 22.48
CA VAL A 161 1.52 -12.73 21.65
C VAL A 161 2.80 -12.00 21.24
N TYR A 162 3.88 -12.26 21.96
CA TYR A 162 5.22 -11.77 21.65
C TYR A 162 5.74 -12.45 20.37
N GLY A 163 6.07 -11.64 19.37
CA GLY A 163 6.70 -12.08 18.14
C GLY A 163 8.16 -11.65 18.07
N LEU A 164 8.94 -12.40 17.30
CA LEU A 164 10.35 -12.15 17.03
C LEU A 164 10.58 -12.11 15.51
N ASP A 165 11.23 -11.05 15.04
CA ASP A 165 11.68 -10.95 13.66
C ASP A 165 13.06 -11.56 13.51
N SER A 166 13.30 -12.22 12.38
CA SER A 166 14.61 -12.78 12.07
C SER A 166 14.85 -12.83 10.57
N TYR A 167 15.95 -12.20 10.17
CA TYR A 167 16.47 -12.23 8.82
C TYR A 167 17.87 -12.87 8.81
N PRO A 168 17.95 -14.21 8.98
CA PRO A 168 19.21 -14.91 9.22
C PRO A 168 19.96 -15.29 7.93
N GLY A 169 19.33 -15.11 6.78
CA GLY A 169 19.88 -15.39 5.47
C GLY A 169 21.09 -14.51 5.21
N SER A 170 22.25 -15.07 5.48
CA SER A 170 23.54 -14.54 5.04
C SER A 170 23.71 -14.57 3.51
N LEU A 171 22.63 -14.83 2.76
CA LEU A 171 22.62 -14.93 1.31
C LEU A 171 22.75 -13.53 0.72
N SER A 172 23.82 -13.33 -0.03
CA SER A 172 24.16 -12.04 -0.63
C SER A 172 24.00 -12.08 -2.13
N CYS A 173 23.41 -11.04 -2.71
CA CYS A 173 23.46 -10.83 -4.16
C CYS A 173 24.88 -10.60 -4.68
N ALA A 174 25.75 -10.00 -3.86
CA ALA A 174 27.15 -9.77 -4.21
C ALA A 174 28.00 -11.04 -4.08
N ASN A 175 27.59 -11.99 -3.23
CA ASN A 175 28.29 -13.27 -3.06
C ASN A 175 27.29 -14.44 -2.98
N PRO A 176 26.95 -15.08 -4.11
CA PRO A 176 26.01 -16.19 -4.13
C PRO A 176 26.54 -17.46 -3.44
N ASN A 177 27.86 -17.53 -3.18
CA ASN A 177 28.50 -18.62 -2.46
C ASN A 177 28.50 -18.41 -0.94
N SER A 178 27.87 -17.35 -0.44
CA SER A 178 27.60 -17.21 0.99
C SER A 178 26.92 -18.48 1.54
N GLY A 179 27.44 -18.98 2.66
CA GLY A 179 26.91 -20.17 3.33
C GLY A 179 25.60 -19.88 4.04
N PHE A 180 24.96 -20.93 4.58
CA PHE A 180 23.85 -20.76 5.51
C PHE A 180 24.38 -20.57 6.93
N ASN A 181 23.93 -19.50 7.61
CA ASN A 181 24.20 -19.27 9.02
C ASN A 181 22.91 -19.50 9.82
N LEU A 182 22.71 -20.73 10.27
CA LEU A 182 21.48 -21.10 10.99
C LEU A 182 21.55 -20.68 12.45
N LEU A 183 20.61 -19.83 12.84
CA LEU A 183 20.33 -19.56 14.24
C LEU A 183 19.53 -20.73 14.83
N ARG A 184 20.05 -21.34 15.91
CA ARG A 184 19.51 -22.57 16.54
C ARG A 184 18.98 -22.36 17.95
N THR A 185 18.76 -21.11 18.32
CA THR A 185 18.40 -20.72 19.69
C THR A 185 16.99 -20.13 19.82
N TYR A 186 16.13 -20.30 18.80
CA TYR A 186 14.76 -19.74 18.82
C TYR A 186 13.95 -20.30 19.99
N TYR A 187 13.98 -21.62 20.19
CA TYR A 187 13.31 -22.25 21.32
C TYR A 187 13.80 -21.68 22.65
N GLN A 188 15.12 -21.65 22.88
CA GLN A 188 15.68 -21.13 24.14
C GLN A 188 15.34 -19.67 24.35
N TRP A 189 15.26 -18.88 23.27
CA TRP A 189 14.79 -17.50 23.33
C TRP A 189 13.35 -17.43 23.85
N PHE A 190 12.40 -18.09 23.19
CA PHE A 190 11.00 -18.05 23.62
C PHE A 190 10.81 -18.63 25.03
N GLN A 191 11.54 -19.68 25.43
CA GLN A 191 11.51 -20.20 26.79
C GLN A 191 12.04 -19.22 27.85
N ASN A 192 12.92 -18.28 27.48
CA ASN A 192 13.44 -17.26 28.40
C ASN A 192 12.58 -15.99 28.47
N TYR A 193 11.87 -15.68 27.38
CA TYR A 193 11.23 -14.37 27.19
C TYR A 193 9.71 -14.42 27.03
N SER A 194 9.10 -15.56 26.71
CA SER A 194 7.64 -15.67 26.49
C SER A 194 7.12 -17.12 26.65
N TYR A 195 7.53 -17.80 27.73
CA TYR A 195 7.35 -19.24 27.92
C TYR A 195 5.89 -19.72 28.05
N THR A 196 4.93 -18.83 28.29
CA THR A 196 3.49 -19.16 28.29
C THR A 196 2.78 -18.83 26.97
N GLN A 197 3.44 -18.08 26.09
CA GLN A 197 2.88 -17.58 24.83
C GLN A 197 3.31 -18.45 23.63
N PRO A 198 2.57 -18.41 22.50
CA PRO A 198 3.00 -19.08 21.28
C PRO A 198 4.34 -18.58 20.75
N GLU A 199 5.20 -19.49 20.29
CA GLU A 199 6.47 -19.14 19.64
C GLU A 199 6.17 -18.57 18.24
N TYR A 200 6.19 -17.24 18.14
CA TYR A 200 5.78 -16.50 16.95
C TYR A 200 6.98 -15.82 16.26
N LEU A 201 7.28 -16.23 15.03
CA LEU A 201 8.15 -15.48 14.13
C LEU A 201 7.29 -14.55 13.26
N ALA A 202 7.28 -13.27 13.60
CA ALA A 202 6.36 -12.28 13.04
C ALA A 202 6.80 -11.77 11.67
N GLU A 203 8.09 -11.60 11.46
CA GLU A 203 8.72 -11.44 10.16
C GLU A 203 9.92 -12.38 10.08
N PHE A 204 9.78 -13.45 9.30
CA PHE A 204 10.90 -14.29 8.93
C PHE A 204 11.24 -14.10 7.47
N GLU A 205 12.53 -14.02 7.16
CA GLU A 205 13.02 -13.72 5.82
C GLU A 205 12.41 -14.62 4.74
N GLY A 206 11.75 -13.98 3.79
CA GLY A 206 11.31 -14.55 2.51
C GLY A 206 12.16 -14.09 1.33
N GLY A 207 13.03 -13.10 1.54
CA GLY A 207 13.89 -12.44 0.54
C GLY A 207 14.51 -11.15 1.13
N TRP A 208 14.94 -10.22 0.28
CA TRP A 208 15.56 -8.96 0.72
C TRP A 208 15.22 -7.80 -0.22
N PHE A 209 15.17 -6.56 0.27
CA PHE A 209 14.97 -5.37 -0.57
C PHE A 209 16.26 -4.95 -1.29
N GLN A 210 16.15 -4.31 -2.46
CA GLN A 210 17.33 -3.84 -3.21
C GLN A 210 17.42 -2.31 -3.28
N PRO A 211 18.59 -1.70 -2.99
CA PRO A 211 18.75 -0.25 -3.03
C PRO A 211 18.96 0.29 -4.45
N TRP A 212 18.83 1.62 -4.61
CA TRP A 212 19.31 2.33 -5.79
C TRP A 212 20.80 2.06 -6.02
N GLY A 213 21.22 1.88 -7.28
CA GLY A 213 22.59 1.48 -7.61
C GLY A 213 22.95 0.04 -7.22
N GLY A 214 22.00 -0.74 -6.67
CA GLY A 214 22.17 -2.15 -6.31
C GLY A 214 21.97 -3.11 -7.48
N SER A 215 21.48 -4.31 -7.19
CA SER A 215 21.16 -5.34 -8.18
C SER A 215 19.67 -5.42 -8.46
N PHE A 216 19.28 -5.82 -9.68
CA PHE A 216 17.89 -6.17 -9.95
C PHE A 216 17.57 -7.54 -9.34
N TYR A 217 16.37 -7.74 -8.80
CA TYR A 217 16.03 -8.95 -8.04
C TYR A 217 16.32 -10.26 -8.79
N ASP A 218 16.07 -10.30 -10.11
CA ASP A 218 16.30 -11.49 -10.93
C ASP A 218 17.78 -11.85 -11.11
N SER A 219 18.70 -10.91 -10.90
CA SER A 219 20.14 -11.21 -10.89
C SER A 219 20.61 -11.83 -9.57
N CYS A 220 19.78 -11.84 -8.53
CA CYS A 220 20.14 -12.31 -7.20
C CYS A 220 19.78 -13.79 -6.99
N ALA A 221 20.45 -14.70 -7.70
CA ALA A 221 20.13 -16.13 -7.68
C ALA A 221 20.18 -16.77 -6.27
N SER A 222 21.03 -16.27 -5.38
CA SER A 222 21.12 -16.74 -3.99
C SER A 222 19.85 -16.44 -3.20
N GLU A 223 19.33 -15.22 -3.29
CA GLU A 223 18.05 -14.88 -2.64
C GLU A 223 16.89 -15.69 -3.22
N LEU A 224 16.93 -16.09 -4.50
CA LEU A 224 15.86 -16.88 -5.13
C LEU A 224 15.87 -18.38 -4.79
N SER A 225 16.88 -18.86 -4.05
CA SER A 225 17.10 -20.29 -3.75
C SER A 225 15.94 -20.95 -2.99
N PRO A 226 15.38 -22.07 -3.49
CA PRO A 226 14.41 -22.88 -2.74
C PRO A 226 15.03 -23.62 -1.56
N GLU A 227 16.35 -23.85 -1.55
CA GLU A 227 17.08 -24.47 -0.45
C GLU A 227 17.01 -23.62 0.84
N PHE A 228 16.86 -22.29 0.72
CA PHE A 228 16.64 -21.43 1.87
C PHE A 228 15.37 -21.84 2.63
N ALA A 229 14.23 -21.95 1.91
CA ALA A 229 12.97 -22.38 2.50
C ALA A 229 13.09 -23.81 3.05
N ASP A 230 13.80 -24.71 2.35
CA ASP A 230 14.00 -26.07 2.82
C ASP A 230 14.74 -26.12 4.17
N VAL A 231 15.84 -25.40 4.32
CA VAL A 231 16.69 -25.51 5.52
C VAL A 231 16.22 -24.60 6.65
N TYR A 232 15.95 -23.33 6.39
CA TYR A 232 15.62 -22.37 7.45
C TYR A 232 14.21 -22.60 8.01
N TYR A 233 13.21 -22.88 7.17
CA TYR A 233 11.85 -23.05 7.67
C TYR A 233 11.68 -24.39 8.39
N LYS A 234 12.38 -25.46 7.97
CA LYS A 234 12.45 -26.71 8.75
C LYS A 234 13.20 -26.52 10.07
N ASN A 235 14.26 -25.69 10.10
CA ASN A 235 14.92 -25.31 11.36
C ASN A 235 13.95 -24.58 12.32
N ASN A 236 13.06 -23.75 11.80
CA ASN A 236 12.02 -23.08 12.61
C ASN A 236 11.03 -24.10 13.19
N ILE A 237 10.53 -25.05 12.38
CA ILE A 237 9.69 -26.16 12.87
C ILE A 237 10.43 -26.96 13.95
N GLY A 238 11.70 -27.28 13.71
CA GLY A 238 12.55 -27.97 14.67
C GLY A 238 12.76 -27.19 15.97
N SER A 239 12.76 -25.86 15.89
CA SER A 239 12.85 -24.98 17.05
C SER A 239 11.50 -24.75 17.73
N ARG A 240 10.45 -25.50 17.39
CA ARG A 240 9.10 -25.41 17.96
C ARG A 240 8.38 -24.08 17.68
N VAL A 241 8.73 -23.39 16.59
CA VAL A 241 7.97 -22.23 16.13
C VAL A 241 6.56 -22.67 15.76
N THR A 242 5.55 -22.01 16.32
CA THR A 242 4.14 -22.37 16.17
C THR A 242 3.34 -21.38 15.32
N LEU A 243 3.79 -20.13 15.22
CA LEU A 243 3.31 -19.15 14.26
C LEU A 243 4.51 -18.63 13.45
N HIS A 244 4.41 -18.67 12.12
CA HIS A 244 5.50 -18.28 11.23
C HIS A 244 4.93 -17.48 10.06
N ASN A 245 5.25 -16.19 10.02
CA ASN A 245 4.92 -15.31 8.91
C ASN A 245 6.16 -15.00 8.07
N ILE A 246 6.05 -15.14 6.75
CA ILE A 246 7.16 -14.97 5.80
C ILE A 246 7.11 -13.55 5.23
N TYR A 247 8.11 -12.73 5.57
CA TYR A 247 8.28 -11.37 5.08
C TYR A 247 9.38 -11.32 4.00
N MET A 248 9.09 -11.09 2.72
CA MET A 248 7.77 -11.06 2.08
C MET A 248 7.42 -12.41 1.46
N THR A 249 6.13 -12.76 1.46
CA THR A 249 5.58 -13.81 0.58
C THR A 249 5.31 -13.28 -0.82
N PHE A 250 4.73 -12.08 -0.90
CA PHE A 250 4.53 -11.27 -2.10
C PHE A 250 4.79 -9.81 -1.72
N GLY A 251 5.77 -9.17 -2.34
CA GLY A 251 6.12 -7.78 -2.01
C GLY A 251 5.33 -6.73 -2.81
N GLY A 252 5.20 -6.91 -4.13
CA GLY A 252 4.46 -6.00 -5.01
C GLY A 252 5.29 -4.82 -5.51
N THR A 253 4.64 -3.66 -5.69
CA THR A 253 5.23 -2.46 -6.33
C THR A 253 5.09 -1.23 -5.45
N ASN A 254 6.16 -0.45 -5.32
CA ASN A 254 6.16 0.88 -4.70
C ASN A 254 5.66 1.96 -5.68
N TRP A 255 4.41 1.85 -6.11
CA TRP A 255 3.78 2.82 -7.01
C TRP A 255 3.54 4.17 -6.33
N GLY A 256 3.36 5.24 -7.11
CA GLY A 256 2.96 6.55 -6.61
C GLY A 256 3.93 7.10 -5.57
N HIS A 257 5.24 7.00 -5.84
CA HIS A 257 6.31 7.45 -4.93
C HIS A 257 6.25 6.88 -3.50
N SER A 258 5.65 5.69 -3.29
CA SER A 258 5.43 5.14 -1.95
C SER A 258 6.68 4.58 -1.26
N ALA A 259 7.75 4.34 -2.01
CA ALA A 259 9.03 3.83 -1.50
C ALA A 259 9.70 4.82 -0.54
N ALA A 260 10.45 4.31 0.44
CA ALA A 260 11.51 5.07 1.09
C ALA A 260 12.74 5.11 0.18
N PRO A 261 13.66 6.08 0.36
CA PRO A 261 14.86 6.19 -0.48
C PRO A 261 15.77 4.96 -0.49
N VAL A 262 15.63 4.04 0.46
CA VAL A 262 16.45 2.81 0.53
C VAL A 262 16.08 1.74 -0.52
N VAL A 263 14.98 1.94 -1.27
CA VAL A 263 14.49 1.00 -2.28
C VAL A 263 13.95 1.78 -3.49
N TYR A 264 14.00 1.15 -4.67
CA TYR A 264 13.44 1.70 -5.90
C TYR A 264 11.97 1.25 -6.12
N THR A 265 11.44 1.40 -7.34
CA THR A 265 10.01 1.18 -7.63
C THR A 265 9.58 -0.28 -7.38
N SER A 266 10.35 -1.26 -7.83
CA SER A 266 10.03 -2.67 -7.57
C SER A 266 10.23 -3.04 -6.11
N TYR A 267 9.24 -3.73 -5.54
CA TYR A 267 9.32 -4.42 -4.26
C TYR A 267 9.11 -5.93 -4.45
N ASP A 268 9.63 -6.51 -5.55
CA ASP A 268 9.61 -7.97 -5.78
C ASP A 268 10.22 -8.75 -4.61
N TYR A 269 11.24 -8.15 -3.98
CA TYR A 269 11.88 -8.61 -2.74
C TYR A 269 12.64 -9.94 -2.89
N GLY A 270 12.73 -10.52 -4.11
CA GLY A 270 13.18 -11.91 -4.25
C GLY A 270 12.23 -12.90 -3.55
N SER A 271 10.99 -12.48 -3.29
CA SER A 271 10.00 -13.21 -2.50
C SER A 271 9.48 -14.47 -3.22
N PRO A 272 8.84 -15.42 -2.51
CA PRO A 272 8.27 -16.63 -3.10
C PRO A 272 7.32 -16.38 -4.29
N LEU A 273 6.60 -15.26 -4.31
CA LEU A 273 5.83 -14.76 -5.45
C LEU A 273 6.55 -13.58 -6.08
N ARG A 274 6.64 -13.54 -7.41
CA ARG A 274 7.15 -12.36 -8.13
C ARG A 274 6.23 -11.15 -7.93
N GLU A 275 6.74 -9.95 -8.18
CA GLU A 275 5.95 -8.70 -8.26
C GLU A 275 4.77 -8.82 -9.25
N THR A 276 4.93 -9.61 -10.30
CA THR A 276 3.94 -10.02 -11.32
C THR A 276 2.98 -11.13 -10.87
N ARG A 277 3.13 -11.63 -9.63
CA ARG A 277 2.36 -12.71 -8.97
C ARG A 277 2.70 -14.13 -9.43
N GLU A 278 3.74 -14.29 -10.23
CA GLU A 278 4.20 -15.60 -10.70
C GLU A 278 4.80 -16.42 -9.54
N ILE A 279 4.53 -17.72 -9.53
CA ILE A 279 5.00 -18.66 -8.50
C ILE A 279 6.46 -19.05 -8.76
N ARG A 280 7.35 -18.78 -7.80
CA ARG A 280 8.75 -19.26 -7.83
C ARG A 280 8.88 -20.63 -7.16
N ASP A 281 9.97 -21.34 -7.45
CA ASP A 281 10.30 -22.63 -6.82
C ASP A 281 10.43 -22.51 -5.29
N LYS A 282 10.84 -21.36 -4.78
CA LYS A 282 10.82 -21.07 -3.34
C LYS A 282 9.41 -21.23 -2.73
N LEU A 283 8.36 -20.75 -3.40
CA LEU A 283 6.98 -20.97 -2.93
C LEU A 283 6.58 -22.44 -3.05
N LYS A 284 6.98 -23.13 -4.12
CA LYS A 284 6.73 -24.57 -4.30
C LYS A 284 7.36 -25.39 -3.17
N GLN A 285 8.57 -25.04 -2.74
CA GLN A 285 9.22 -25.66 -1.57
C GLN A 285 8.49 -25.32 -0.27
N THR A 286 8.17 -24.04 -0.06
CA THR A 286 7.44 -23.57 1.12
C THR A 286 6.09 -24.28 1.27
N LYS A 287 5.37 -24.52 0.16
CA LYS A 287 4.11 -25.27 0.12
C LYS A 287 4.25 -26.67 0.70
N LEU A 288 5.37 -27.37 0.45
CA LEU A 288 5.55 -28.73 0.98
C LEU A 288 5.50 -28.74 2.51
N LEU A 289 6.14 -27.76 3.16
CA LEU A 289 6.10 -27.59 4.60
C LEU A 289 4.71 -27.17 5.09
N GLY A 290 4.02 -26.30 4.36
CA GLY A 290 2.65 -25.89 4.67
C GLY A 290 1.67 -27.06 4.64
N LEU A 291 1.78 -27.95 3.64
CA LEU A 291 0.96 -29.16 3.55
C LEU A 291 1.24 -30.13 4.70
N PHE A 292 2.52 -30.32 5.06
CA PHE A 292 2.92 -31.19 6.18
C PHE A 292 2.39 -30.67 7.51
N THR A 293 2.64 -29.39 7.82
CA THR A 293 2.25 -28.78 9.11
C THR A 293 0.73 -28.70 9.28
N ARG A 294 -0.04 -28.52 8.19
CA ARG A 294 -1.50 -28.50 8.21
C ARG A 294 -2.13 -29.78 8.77
N VAL A 295 -1.56 -30.95 8.44
CA VAL A 295 -2.10 -32.25 8.88
C VAL A 295 -1.39 -32.83 10.12
N SER A 296 -0.22 -32.29 10.47
CA SER A 296 0.62 -32.77 11.58
C SER A 296 0.32 -32.05 12.90
N LYS A 297 -0.93 -32.12 13.37
CA LYS A 297 -1.38 -31.39 14.58
C LYS A 297 -0.62 -31.76 15.86
N ASP A 298 -0.08 -32.97 15.92
CA ASP A 298 0.71 -33.43 17.08
C ASP A 298 2.06 -32.71 17.22
N LEU A 299 2.52 -31.96 16.20
CA LEU A 299 3.68 -31.06 16.32
C LEU A 299 3.53 -30.06 17.47
N LEU A 300 2.31 -29.66 17.82
CA LEU A 300 2.07 -28.74 18.95
C LEU A 300 2.37 -29.38 20.32
N LYS A 301 2.41 -30.72 20.37
CA LYS A 301 2.66 -31.51 21.58
C LYS A 301 4.12 -31.92 21.73
N THR A 302 4.99 -31.56 20.77
CA THR A 302 6.41 -31.88 20.84
C THR A 302 7.17 -30.84 21.67
N TYR A 303 8.35 -31.24 22.13
CA TYR A 303 9.33 -30.36 22.76
C TYR A 303 10.68 -30.57 22.07
N MET A 304 11.53 -29.55 22.18
CA MET A 304 12.86 -29.60 21.60
C MET A 304 13.83 -30.29 22.56
N GLU A 305 14.31 -31.47 22.18
CA GLU A 305 15.31 -32.24 22.94
C GLU A 305 16.73 -31.64 22.86
N GLY A 306 17.07 -31.00 21.75
CA GLY A 306 18.39 -30.39 21.59
C GLY A 306 18.52 -29.53 20.33
N ASN A 307 19.46 -28.60 20.36
CA ASN A 307 19.77 -27.66 19.29
C ASN A 307 20.92 -28.10 18.36
N GLY A 308 21.31 -29.38 18.43
CA GLY A 308 22.34 -29.95 17.56
C GLY A 308 23.79 -29.84 18.03
N HIS A 309 24.10 -29.25 19.20
CA HIS A 309 25.47 -29.21 19.73
C HIS A 309 25.95 -30.53 20.37
N ASN A 310 25.04 -31.38 20.86
CA ASN A 310 25.35 -32.63 21.58
C ASN A 310 24.99 -33.92 20.81
N PHE A 311 24.42 -33.80 19.61
CA PHE A 311 24.18 -34.94 18.72
C PHE A 311 25.29 -34.97 17.66
N LEU A 312 26.44 -35.51 18.05
CA LEU A 312 27.56 -35.79 17.15
C LEU A 312 27.11 -36.74 16.04
N ILE A 313 26.82 -36.19 14.87
CA ILE A 313 27.11 -36.85 13.60
C ILE A 313 27.82 -35.80 12.74
N GLU A 314 29.13 -35.66 12.98
CA GLU A 314 30.04 -34.94 12.08
C GLU A 314 30.03 -35.62 10.71
N TYR A 315 29.51 -34.95 9.68
CA TYR A 315 30.02 -35.05 8.32
C TYR A 315 29.72 -33.75 7.56
N ASN A 316 30.78 -33.06 7.15
CA ASN A 316 30.87 -32.05 6.08
C ASN A 316 29.61 -31.21 5.76
N ASN A 317 29.29 -30.22 6.60
CA ASN A 317 28.35 -29.12 6.28
C ASN A 317 26.87 -29.50 6.02
N ILE A 318 26.36 -30.60 6.62
CA ILE A 318 24.95 -31.02 6.48
C ILE A 318 24.21 -30.83 7.80
N CYS A 319 23.12 -30.05 7.79
CA CYS A 319 22.30 -29.76 8.97
C CYS A 319 21.16 -30.77 9.13
N ARG A 320 21.30 -31.71 10.08
CA ARG A 320 20.22 -32.61 10.50
C ARG A 320 19.37 -31.93 11.58
N TYR A 321 18.05 -32.00 11.44
CA TYR A 321 17.13 -31.68 12.53
C TYR A 321 16.06 -32.76 12.59
N VAL A 322 15.99 -33.48 13.70
CA VAL A 322 14.95 -34.46 13.98
C VAL A 322 14.11 -33.89 15.12
N PRO A 323 12.95 -33.27 14.87
CA PRO A 323 12.01 -33.00 15.94
C PRO A 323 11.46 -34.36 16.42
N PHE A 324 11.95 -34.82 17.57
CA PHE A 324 11.39 -36.01 18.22
C PHE A 324 9.99 -35.71 18.75
N VAL A 325 9.09 -36.69 18.60
CA VAL A 325 7.81 -36.76 19.29
C VAL A 325 7.95 -37.83 20.36
N ASP A 326 8.28 -37.51 21.61
CA ASP A 326 7.88 -38.38 22.75
C ASP A 326 8.06 -37.71 24.12
N PRO A 327 7.06 -37.62 25.03
CA PRO A 327 7.18 -37.04 26.38
C PRO A 327 8.23 -37.63 27.32
N ILE A 328 8.93 -38.72 26.99
CA ILE A 328 9.83 -39.38 27.95
C ILE A 328 10.99 -40.10 27.20
N LEU A 329 12.19 -39.51 27.16
CA LEU A 329 13.41 -40.32 27.04
C LEU A 329 14.32 -40.05 28.24
N HIS A 330 14.30 -40.94 29.23
CA HIS A 330 15.29 -42.02 29.22
C HIS A 330 14.77 -43.44 28.93
N SER A 331 13.50 -43.61 28.57
CA SER A 331 13.00 -44.91 28.09
C SER A 331 11.66 -44.75 27.39
N LEU A 332 11.58 -45.25 26.15
CA LEU A 332 10.39 -45.67 25.40
C LEU A 332 10.00 -44.80 24.20
N THR A 333 10.34 -45.23 22.98
CA THR A 333 9.23 -45.63 22.08
C THR A 333 8.66 -46.92 22.68
N ARG A 334 7.40 -47.31 22.45
CA ARG A 334 6.91 -48.63 22.95
C ARG A 334 7.78 -49.83 22.48
N VAL A 335 8.70 -49.60 21.54
CA VAL A 335 9.61 -50.57 20.92
C VAL A 335 11.09 -50.39 21.33
N GLY A 336 11.45 -49.37 22.12
CA GLY A 336 12.84 -49.08 22.52
C GLY A 336 13.68 -48.34 21.46
N ALA A 337 14.95 -48.06 21.76
CA ALA A 337 15.85 -47.35 20.85
C ALA A 337 16.02 -48.14 19.52
N MET A 338 15.84 -47.47 18.38
CA MET A 338 15.90 -48.08 17.05
C MET A 338 16.70 -47.26 16.04
N THR A 339 17.34 -47.94 15.10
CA THR A 339 18.07 -47.30 13.99
C THR A 339 17.16 -47.17 12.78
N ILE A 340 16.92 -45.93 12.33
CA ILE A 340 16.17 -45.66 11.10
C ILE A 340 17.13 -45.69 9.90
N PRO A 341 16.92 -46.58 8.90
CA PRO A 341 17.79 -46.68 7.72
C PRO A 341 17.47 -45.60 6.68
N ASP A 342 18.28 -45.56 5.61
CA ASP A 342 17.97 -44.82 4.38
C ASP A 342 17.66 -43.32 4.62
N ILE A 343 18.53 -42.64 5.37
CA ILE A 343 18.52 -41.18 5.55
C ILE A 343 19.67 -40.57 4.74
N GLU A 344 19.34 -40.13 3.53
CA GLU A 344 20.27 -39.44 2.61
C GLU A 344 20.00 -37.92 2.64
N LEU A 345 21.05 -37.10 2.57
CA LEU A 345 20.93 -35.63 2.56
C LEU A 345 21.92 -35.04 1.57
N ASP A 346 21.41 -34.27 0.61
CA ASP A 346 22.22 -33.47 -0.30
C ASP A 346 22.73 -32.20 0.39
N GLY A 347 23.68 -31.51 -0.26
CA GLY A 347 24.12 -30.20 0.21
C GLY A 347 22.96 -29.20 0.26
N ARG A 348 22.82 -28.47 1.38
CA ARG A 348 21.72 -27.51 1.62
C ARG A 348 20.32 -28.16 1.57
N GLN A 349 20.20 -29.42 1.97
CA GLN A 349 18.93 -30.10 2.20
C GLN A 349 18.67 -30.29 3.69
N SER A 350 17.41 -30.21 4.11
CA SER A 350 16.96 -30.63 5.44
C SER A 350 15.76 -31.59 5.31
N LYS A 351 15.58 -32.50 6.27
CA LYS A 351 14.49 -33.49 6.28
C LYS A 351 13.81 -33.58 7.64
N ILE A 352 12.48 -33.68 7.65
CA ILE A 352 11.70 -34.00 8.85
C ILE A 352 11.42 -35.51 8.86
N ILE A 353 12.01 -36.20 9.84
CA ILE A 353 11.82 -37.64 10.08
C ILE A 353 10.74 -37.79 11.15
N VAL A 354 9.78 -38.69 10.95
CA VAL A 354 8.66 -38.90 11.88
C VAL A 354 8.69 -40.29 12.50
N THR A 355 8.26 -40.38 13.75
CA THR A 355 8.04 -41.62 14.52
C THR A 355 6.68 -41.57 15.18
N ASP A 356 6.05 -42.73 15.38
CA ASP A 356 4.71 -42.84 15.99
C ASP A 356 3.69 -41.86 15.39
N TYR A 357 3.75 -41.67 14.07
CA TYR A 357 2.98 -40.67 13.35
C TYR A 357 1.60 -41.20 12.99
N SER A 358 0.54 -40.60 13.54
CA SER A 358 -0.83 -41.02 13.31
C SER A 358 -1.31 -40.66 11.90
N ILE A 359 -1.96 -41.61 11.22
CA ILE A 359 -2.56 -41.44 9.89
C ILE A 359 -4.03 -41.85 9.98
N GLY A 360 -4.93 -40.87 9.98
CA GLY A 360 -6.36 -41.17 10.11
C GLY A 360 -6.72 -41.78 11.47
N SER A 361 -7.77 -42.60 11.52
CA SER A 361 -8.29 -43.18 12.75
C SER A 361 -7.72 -44.55 13.11
N GLU A 362 -7.23 -45.32 12.12
CA GLU A 362 -6.83 -46.72 12.31
C GLU A 362 -5.40 -47.04 11.83
N SER A 363 -4.74 -46.12 11.14
CA SER A 363 -3.40 -46.32 10.60
C SER A 363 -2.37 -45.44 11.32
N SER A 364 -1.14 -45.91 11.46
CA SER A 364 -0.04 -45.07 11.93
C SER A 364 1.30 -45.59 11.43
N LEU A 365 2.29 -44.71 11.35
CA LEU A 365 3.67 -45.08 11.08
C LEU A 365 4.39 -45.33 12.41
N LEU A 366 5.12 -46.43 12.49
CA LEU A 366 6.14 -46.56 13.53
C LEU A 366 7.27 -45.56 13.23
N TYR A 367 7.71 -45.48 11.98
CA TYR A 367 8.59 -44.43 11.49
C TYR A 367 8.49 -44.24 9.97
N SER A 368 9.02 -43.11 9.49
CA SER A 368 9.39 -42.89 8.09
C SER A 368 10.69 -42.10 7.98
N SER A 369 11.65 -42.60 7.20
CA SER A 369 12.85 -41.86 6.78
C SER A 369 12.57 -40.91 5.60
N ALA A 370 11.49 -41.16 4.85
CA ALA A 370 10.98 -40.26 3.82
C ALA A 370 10.14 -39.14 4.42
N GLU A 371 10.12 -37.97 3.77
CA GLU A 371 9.35 -36.83 4.27
C GLU A 371 7.87 -37.01 3.96
N VAL A 372 7.04 -36.88 4.99
CA VAL A 372 5.58 -36.82 4.83
C VAL A 372 5.22 -35.47 4.22
N LEU A 373 4.60 -35.48 3.04
CA LEU A 373 4.05 -34.28 2.42
C LEU A 373 2.69 -33.92 3.04
N THR A 374 1.79 -34.90 3.09
CA THR A 374 0.44 -34.78 3.68
C THR A 374 -0.15 -36.19 3.86
N TYR A 375 -1.27 -36.29 4.56
CA TYR A 375 -2.17 -37.44 4.49
C TYR A 375 -3.62 -36.98 4.36
N ALA A 376 -4.48 -37.87 3.88
CA ALA A 376 -5.92 -37.67 3.80
C ALA A 376 -6.66 -38.92 4.29
N THR A 377 -7.85 -38.74 4.87
CA THR A 377 -8.75 -39.83 5.26
C THR A 377 -10.03 -39.70 4.47
N LEU A 378 -10.09 -40.39 3.32
CA LEU A 378 -11.19 -40.31 2.37
C LEU A 378 -12.00 -41.62 2.42
N ASP A 379 -12.25 -42.28 1.29
CA ASP A 379 -12.70 -43.67 1.28
C ASP A 379 -11.67 -44.65 1.88
N VAL A 380 -10.40 -44.28 1.81
CA VAL A 380 -9.27 -44.94 2.46
C VAL A 380 -8.33 -43.91 3.08
N ASP A 381 -7.44 -44.37 3.97
CA ASP A 381 -6.30 -43.58 4.39
C ASP A 381 -5.28 -43.48 3.25
N VAL A 382 -4.92 -42.24 2.89
CA VAL A 382 -3.94 -41.92 1.85
C VAL A 382 -2.76 -41.20 2.48
N LEU A 383 -1.55 -41.68 2.21
CA LEU A 383 -0.30 -41.08 2.69
C LEU A 383 0.55 -40.63 1.50
N VAL A 384 1.12 -39.43 1.57
CA VAL A 384 1.96 -38.89 0.50
C VAL A 384 3.34 -38.61 1.04
N PHE A 385 4.35 -39.26 0.47
CA PHE A 385 5.76 -39.04 0.75
C PHE A 385 6.45 -38.34 -0.41
N TYR A 386 7.55 -37.65 -0.11
CA TYR A 386 8.46 -37.16 -1.14
C TYR A 386 9.94 -37.27 -0.78
N LEU A 387 10.77 -37.44 -1.81
CA LEU A 387 12.24 -37.47 -1.76
C LEU A 387 12.81 -36.86 -3.06
N ASN A 388 14.12 -36.61 -3.13
CA ASN A 388 14.74 -36.34 -4.43
C ASN A 388 14.77 -37.63 -5.25
N ALA A 389 14.63 -37.55 -6.58
CA ALA A 389 14.80 -38.71 -7.44
C ALA A 389 16.19 -39.35 -7.21
N GLY A 390 16.24 -40.68 -7.12
CA GLY A 390 17.43 -41.44 -6.78
C GLY A 390 17.71 -41.61 -5.28
N GLN A 391 17.08 -40.82 -4.40
CA GLN A 391 17.24 -40.99 -2.95
C GLN A 391 16.49 -42.24 -2.45
N LYS A 392 17.00 -42.84 -1.37
CA LYS A 392 16.34 -43.95 -0.68
C LYS A 392 15.45 -43.47 0.45
N GLY A 393 14.34 -44.19 0.66
CA GLY A 393 13.42 -44.00 1.77
C GLY A 393 12.94 -45.33 2.34
N ALA A 394 12.57 -45.32 3.62
CA ALA A 394 12.04 -46.48 4.32
C ALA A 394 10.92 -46.06 5.30
N PHE A 395 9.88 -46.87 5.43
CA PHE A 395 8.82 -46.68 6.42
C PHE A 395 8.29 -48.01 6.94
N VAL A 396 7.69 -47.98 8.13
CA VAL A 396 7.04 -49.13 8.77
C VAL A 396 5.67 -48.69 9.29
N PHE A 397 4.62 -49.43 8.93
CA PHE A 397 3.31 -49.26 9.56
C PHE A 397 3.32 -49.88 10.96
N LYS A 398 2.81 -49.12 11.93
CA LYS A 398 2.68 -49.58 13.30
C LYS A 398 1.53 -50.57 13.40
N ASP A 399 1.75 -51.66 14.12
CA ASP A 399 0.77 -52.72 14.41
C ASP A 399 0.13 -53.35 13.15
N ALA A 400 0.77 -53.23 11.98
CA ALA A 400 0.30 -53.82 10.74
C ALA A 400 0.50 -55.35 10.69
N PRO A 401 -0.35 -56.10 9.96
CA PRO A 401 -0.16 -57.53 9.74
C PRO A 401 1.17 -57.82 9.02
N ALA A 402 1.89 -58.87 9.47
CA ALA A 402 3.17 -59.28 8.89
C ALA A 402 3.08 -59.79 7.44
N ASP A 403 1.88 -60.02 6.90
CA ASP A 403 1.66 -60.47 5.52
C ASP A 403 0.95 -59.41 4.66
N LEU A 404 1.05 -58.13 5.02
CA LEU A 404 0.42 -57.03 4.30
C LEU A 404 0.96 -56.89 2.86
N LYS A 405 0.19 -57.40 1.90
CA LYS A 405 0.50 -57.36 0.46
C LYS A 405 0.32 -55.95 -0.09
N TYR A 406 1.09 -55.61 -1.13
CA TYR A 406 0.99 -54.35 -1.85
C TYR A 406 1.13 -54.54 -3.37
N GLN A 407 0.66 -53.56 -4.12
CA GLN A 407 0.87 -53.43 -5.57
C GLN A 407 1.35 -52.02 -5.91
N THR A 408 2.40 -51.93 -6.72
CA THR A 408 3.04 -50.67 -7.12
C THR A 408 2.69 -50.29 -8.55
N TYR A 409 2.40 -49.00 -8.76
CA TYR A 409 2.12 -48.40 -10.07
C TYR A 409 2.97 -47.14 -10.25
N GLY A 410 4.07 -47.23 -10.98
CA GLY A 410 4.99 -46.12 -11.21
C GLY A 410 6.43 -46.58 -11.29
N ASN A 411 7.36 -45.65 -11.11
CA ASN A 411 8.79 -45.85 -11.36
C ASN A 411 9.61 -46.11 -10.08
N SER A 412 9.06 -45.87 -8.88
CA SER A 412 9.77 -46.17 -7.63
C SER A 412 9.81 -47.66 -7.37
N ASN A 413 10.98 -48.17 -6.98
CA ASN A 413 11.21 -49.59 -6.73
C ASN A 413 11.07 -49.90 -5.23
N LEU A 414 9.91 -50.45 -4.83
CA LEU A 414 9.58 -50.76 -3.43
C LEU A 414 9.83 -52.24 -3.11
N SER A 415 10.55 -52.51 -2.04
CA SER A 415 10.75 -53.83 -1.45
C SER A 415 10.26 -53.88 0.00
N ALA A 416 9.88 -55.08 0.46
CA ALA A 416 9.47 -55.32 1.84
C ALA A 416 10.43 -56.30 2.52
N LEU A 417 10.79 -56.02 3.76
CA LEU A 417 11.64 -56.84 4.61
C LEU A 417 11.01 -56.99 5.99
N GLU A 418 10.79 -58.23 6.44
CA GLU A 418 10.36 -58.51 7.81
C GLU A 418 11.46 -58.17 8.81
N THR A 419 11.10 -57.38 9.82
CA THR A 419 11.99 -57.00 10.93
C THR A 419 11.35 -57.34 12.28
N SER A 420 12.11 -57.23 13.36
CA SER A 420 11.56 -57.39 14.72
C SER A 420 10.52 -56.31 15.10
N GLN A 421 10.40 -55.26 14.30
CA GLN A 421 9.58 -54.08 14.56
C GLN A 421 8.36 -54.00 13.62
N GLY A 422 8.21 -54.98 12.71
CA GLY A 422 7.21 -55.01 11.65
C GLY A 422 7.85 -55.10 10.25
N THR A 423 7.01 -55.07 9.21
CA THR A 423 7.45 -55.08 7.82
C THR A 423 8.00 -53.70 7.44
N GLN A 424 9.29 -53.63 7.11
CA GLN A 424 9.93 -52.44 6.57
C GLN A 424 9.73 -52.38 5.06
N TYR A 425 9.19 -51.26 4.58
CA TYR A 425 9.07 -50.96 3.17
C TYR A 425 10.16 -49.97 2.76
N SER A 426 11.14 -50.41 1.98
CA SER A 426 12.25 -49.57 1.47
C SER A 426 12.10 -49.34 -0.02
N TYR A 427 12.47 -48.15 -0.50
CA TYR A 427 12.45 -47.82 -1.92
C TYR A 427 13.54 -46.86 -2.35
N THR A 428 13.83 -46.87 -3.65
CA THR A 428 14.54 -45.78 -4.34
C THR A 428 13.50 -44.94 -5.08
N GLN A 429 13.49 -43.63 -4.83
CA GLN A 429 12.53 -42.69 -5.41
C GLN A 429 12.77 -42.57 -6.92
N GLY A 430 11.78 -42.98 -7.71
CA GLY A 430 11.75 -42.70 -9.15
C GLY A 430 11.15 -41.33 -9.45
N GLU A 431 11.34 -40.86 -10.68
CA GLU A 431 10.67 -39.65 -11.19
C GLU A 431 9.16 -39.90 -11.40
N GLY A 432 8.37 -38.86 -11.17
CA GLY A 432 6.92 -38.85 -11.32
C GLY A 432 6.18 -39.36 -10.08
N VAL A 433 4.94 -39.80 -10.33
CA VAL A 433 4.06 -40.35 -9.31
C VAL A 433 4.23 -41.87 -9.27
N THR A 434 4.49 -42.42 -8.08
CA THR A 434 4.31 -43.85 -7.82
C THR A 434 3.22 -44.08 -6.79
N ALA A 435 2.18 -44.82 -7.14
CA ALA A 435 1.12 -45.23 -6.23
C ALA A 435 1.37 -46.66 -5.73
N VAL A 436 1.22 -46.89 -4.42
CA VAL A 436 1.37 -48.19 -3.77
C VAL A 436 0.09 -48.50 -3.03
N LYS A 437 -0.66 -49.49 -3.53
CA LYS A 437 -1.93 -49.92 -2.94
C LYS A 437 -1.70 -51.12 -2.03
N PHE A 438 -1.99 -50.96 -0.74
CA PHE A 438 -1.89 -52.04 0.23
C PHE A 438 -3.20 -52.82 0.35
N SER A 439 -3.10 -54.10 0.74
CA SER A 439 -4.22 -55.02 0.85
C SER A 439 -5.22 -54.70 1.97
N ASN A 440 -4.83 -53.86 2.93
CA ASN A 440 -5.71 -53.28 3.94
C ASN A 440 -6.44 -52.00 3.46
N GLY A 441 -6.24 -51.59 2.20
CA GLY A 441 -6.89 -50.42 1.60
C GLY A 441 -6.03 -49.15 1.60
N VAL A 442 -5.01 -49.05 2.46
CA VAL A 442 -4.13 -47.88 2.53
C VAL A 442 -3.47 -47.62 1.17
N LEU A 443 -3.46 -46.35 0.76
CA LEU A 443 -2.82 -45.91 -0.47
C LEU A 443 -1.63 -45.00 -0.14
N VAL A 444 -0.46 -45.33 -0.66
CA VAL A 444 0.75 -44.51 -0.48
C VAL A 444 1.17 -43.93 -1.83
N TYR A 445 1.36 -42.62 -1.89
CA TYR A 445 1.97 -41.94 -3.04
C TYR A 445 3.41 -41.58 -2.72
N LEU A 446 4.34 -41.99 -3.58
CA LEU A 446 5.76 -41.68 -3.52
C LEU A 446 6.08 -40.70 -4.66
N LEU A 447 6.46 -39.47 -4.32
CA LEU A 447 6.72 -38.40 -5.28
C LEU A 447 8.19 -38.01 -5.27
N ASP A 448 8.78 -37.76 -6.43
CA ASP A 448 10.02 -36.96 -6.46
C ASP A 448 9.71 -35.49 -6.12
N LYS A 449 10.73 -34.71 -5.76
CA LYS A 449 10.59 -33.30 -5.35
C LYS A 449 9.90 -32.43 -6.41
N GLU A 450 10.20 -32.60 -7.70
CA GLU A 450 9.57 -31.79 -8.76
C GLU A 450 8.10 -32.15 -8.94
N THR A 451 7.74 -33.43 -8.81
CA THR A 451 6.34 -33.86 -8.77
C THR A 451 5.62 -33.32 -7.53
N ALA A 452 6.25 -33.39 -6.35
CA ALA A 452 5.70 -32.84 -5.11
C ALA A 452 5.50 -31.31 -5.19
N TRP A 453 6.39 -30.59 -5.86
CA TRP A 453 6.23 -29.16 -6.16
C TRP A 453 4.98 -28.84 -6.99
N ASN A 454 4.48 -29.79 -7.78
CA ASN A 454 3.24 -29.66 -8.55
C ASN A 454 2.03 -30.36 -7.91
N PHE A 455 2.19 -30.95 -6.71
CA PHE A 455 1.11 -31.53 -5.93
C PHE A 455 0.32 -30.43 -5.18
N PHE A 456 -1.00 -30.55 -5.15
CA PHE A 456 -1.90 -29.69 -4.39
C PHE A 456 -2.91 -30.54 -3.61
N ALA A 457 -3.32 -30.03 -2.46
CA ALA A 457 -4.39 -30.63 -1.67
C ALA A 457 -5.45 -29.58 -1.33
N PRO A 458 -6.26 -29.16 -2.32
CA PRO A 458 -7.22 -28.08 -2.16
C PRO A 458 -8.35 -28.49 -1.18
N PRO A 459 -8.77 -27.57 -0.30
CA PRO A 459 -9.84 -27.85 0.64
C PRO A 459 -11.19 -27.97 -0.05
N THR A 460 -12.08 -28.80 0.51
CA THR A 460 -13.49 -28.92 0.12
C THR A 460 -14.43 -28.12 1.03
N VAL A 461 -13.84 -27.40 2.00
CA VAL A 461 -14.52 -26.52 2.95
C VAL A 461 -13.92 -25.11 2.88
N SER A 462 -14.67 -24.10 3.31
CA SER A 462 -14.19 -22.71 3.40
C SER A 462 -13.42 -22.42 4.70
N SER A 463 -13.22 -23.43 5.55
CA SER A 463 -12.49 -23.29 6.81
C SER A 463 -11.00 -23.06 6.54
N PRO A 464 -10.35 -22.09 7.22
CA PRO A 464 -8.89 -21.95 7.20
C PRO A 464 -8.17 -23.14 7.83
N THR A 465 -8.85 -23.87 8.73
CA THR A 465 -8.33 -25.09 9.36
C THR A 465 -8.95 -26.29 8.64
N VAL A 466 -8.15 -26.92 7.77
CA VAL A 466 -8.59 -28.01 6.91
C VAL A 466 -8.24 -29.35 7.57
N ALA A 467 -9.22 -30.21 7.83
CA ALA A 467 -8.99 -31.56 8.33
C ALA A 467 -8.52 -32.54 7.24
N PRO A 468 -7.96 -33.70 7.61
CA PRO A 468 -7.51 -34.71 6.64
C PRO A 468 -8.62 -35.27 5.73
N ASN A 469 -9.87 -35.19 6.13
CA ASN A 469 -11.04 -35.61 5.34
C ASN A 469 -11.74 -34.44 4.61
N GLU A 470 -11.18 -33.23 4.69
CA GLU A 470 -11.76 -31.99 4.13
C GLU A 470 -10.93 -31.43 2.96
N HIS A 471 -10.15 -32.29 2.29
CA HIS A 471 -9.42 -31.92 1.09
C HIS A 471 -9.30 -33.10 0.13
N ILE A 472 -9.16 -32.81 -1.15
CA ILE A 472 -8.83 -33.80 -2.19
C ILE A 472 -7.34 -33.70 -2.54
N LEU A 473 -6.84 -34.64 -3.35
CA LEU A 473 -5.43 -34.66 -3.78
C LEU A 473 -5.35 -34.45 -5.30
N VAL A 474 -4.49 -33.53 -5.75
CA VAL A 474 -4.32 -33.14 -7.16
C VAL A 474 -2.82 -33.12 -7.51
N PHE A 475 -2.38 -33.97 -8.42
CA PHE A 475 -0.94 -34.15 -8.71
C PHE A 475 -0.70 -34.68 -10.14
N GLY A 476 -1.49 -34.16 -11.08
CA GLY A 476 -1.73 -34.78 -12.39
C GLY A 476 -3.06 -35.53 -12.34
N PRO A 477 -3.11 -36.74 -11.75
CA PRO A 477 -4.37 -37.34 -11.34
C PRO A 477 -5.05 -36.55 -10.20
N ILE A 478 -6.36 -36.73 -10.08
CA ILE A 478 -7.20 -36.21 -9.00
C ILE A 478 -7.76 -37.41 -8.22
N TYR A 479 -7.50 -37.44 -6.92
CA TYR A 479 -8.07 -38.43 -6.02
C TYR A 479 -9.07 -37.74 -5.08
N THR A 480 -10.35 -38.06 -5.24
CA THR A 480 -11.44 -37.52 -4.41
C THR A 480 -11.86 -38.46 -3.28
N GLY A 481 -11.54 -39.75 -3.40
CA GLY A 481 -12.06 -40.80 -2.53
C GLY A 481 -13.58 -40.92 -2.52
N ASP A 482 -14.26 -40.42 -3.56
CA ASP A 482 -15.68 -40.63 -3.78
C ASP A 482 -15.88 -41.29 -5.14
N GLU A 483 -16.27 -42.55 -5.11
CA GLU A 483 -16.49 -43.34 -6.32
C GLU A 483 -17.63 -42.79 -7.20
N HIS A 484 -18.53 -41.94 -6.67
CA HIS A 484 -19.59 -41.32 -7.44
C HIS A 484 -19.09 -40.15 -8.31
N VAL A 485 -17.91 -39.60 -8.01
CA VAL A 485 -17.29 -38.55 -8.83
C VAL A 485 -16.68 -39.19 -10.08
N LYS A 486 -17.30 -38.95 -11.24
CA LYS A 486 -16.88 -39.50 -12.54
C LYS A 486 -16.41 -38.46 -13.56
N LYS A 487 -16.55 -37.17 -13.25
CA LYS A 487 -16.24 -36.07 -14.16
C LYS A 487 -15.50 -34.98 -13.41
N VAL A 488 -14.61 -34.28 -14.12
CA VAL A 488 -13.86 -33.13 -13.62
C VAL A 488 -14.20 -31.92 -14.48
N SER A 489 -14.43 -30.78 -13.84
CA SER A 489 -14.43 -29.49 -14.52
C SER A 489 -13.21 -28.68 -14.09
N TRP A 490 -12.55 -28.04 -15.05
CA TRP A 490 -11.40 -27.18 -14.85
C TRP A 490 -11.64 -25.85 -15.55
N ASN A 491 -11.53 -24.76 -14.80
CA ASN A 491 -11.86 -23.40 -15.26
C ASN A 491 -13.24 -23.34 -15.94
N GLY A 492 -14.24 -24.03 -15.39
CA GLY A 492 -15.60 -24.09 -15.91
C GLY A 492 -15.83 -25.06 -17.08
N ASN A 493 -14.78 -25.67 -17.64
CA ASN A 493 -14.88 -26.61 -18.76
C ASN A 493 -14.83 -28.06 -18.30
N LEU A 494 -15.68 -28.93 -18.83
CA LEU A 494 -15.58 -30.37 -18.57
C LEU A 494 -14.35 -30.96 -19.27
N ILE A 495 -13.59 -31.78 -18.56
CA ILE A 495 -12.44 -32.50 -19.11
C ILE A 495 -12.79 -33.97 -19.30
N ASP A 496 -12.30 -34.56 -20.40
CA ASP A 496 -12.31 -35.99 -20.59
C ASP A 496 -11.33 -36.67 -19.62
N THR A 497 -11.87 -37.41 -18.66
CA THR A 497 -11.08 -38.12 -17.65
C THR A 497 -11.28 -39.63 -17.74
N ARG A 498 -10.23 -40.38 -17.39
CA ARG A 498 -10.30 -41.84 -17.19
C ARG A 498 -9.87 -42.21 -15.79
N ALA A 499 -10.43 -43.30 -15.26
CA ALA A 499 -9.96 -43.86 -13.98
C ALA A 499 -8.58 -44.52 -14.15
N THR A 500 -7.72 -44.37 -13.14
CA THR A 500 -6.46 -45.10 -13.01
C THR A 500 -6.70 -46.46 -12.34
N ALA A 501 -5.70 -47.35 -12.40
CA ALA A 501 -5.77 -48.66 -11.74
C ALA A 501 -5.88 -48.58 -10.20
N TYR A 502 -5.59 -47.42 -9.63
CA TYR A 502 -5.58 -47.15 -8.20
C TYR A 502 -6.64 -46.11 -7.80
N GLY A 503 -7.67 -45.89 -8.63
CA GLY A 503 -8.92 -45.20 -8.25
C GLY A 503 -8.98 -43.70 -8.51
N SER A 504 -7.86 -43.03 -8.79
CA SER A 504 -7.87 -41.61 -9.17
C SER A 504 -8.42 -41.39 -10.59
N LEU A 505 -8.82 -40.15 -10.91
CA LEU A 505 -9.14 -39.71 -12.26
C LEU A 505 -7.95 -39.00 -12.88
N ILE A 506 -7.66 -39.25 -14.16
CA ILE A 506 -6.62 -38.54 -14.91
C ILE A 506 -7.18 -38.01 -16.23
N GLY A 507 -6.82 -36.78 -16.58
CA GLY A 507 -7.15 -36.12 -17.82
C GLY A 507 -6.07 -35.12 -18.22
N THR A 508 -6.20 -34.53 -19.40
CA THR A 508 -5.25 -33.54 -19.93
C THR A 508 -5.97 -32.21 -20.12
N VAL A 509 -5.33 -31.12 -19.69
CA VAL A 509 -5.76 -29.76 -19.99
C VAL A 509 -4.68 -29.08 -20.84
N PRO A 510 -5.07 -28.24 -21.82
CA PRO A 510 -4.09 -27.43 -22.54
C PRO A 510 -3.50 -26.39 -21.60
N GLY A 511 -2.18 -26.19 -21.67
CA GLY A 511 -1.51 -25.05 -21.04
C GLY A 511 -1.52 -23.83 -21.95
N ALA A 512 -0.55 -22.94 -21.74
CA ALA A 512 -0.36 -21.71 -22.52
C ALA A 512 0.86 -21.78 -23.45
N GLU A 513 1.50 -22.95 -23.57
CA GLU A 513 2.80 -23.12 -24.24
C GLU A 513 2.73 -22.75 -25.72
N ASP A 514 1.64 -23.15 -26.40
CA ASP A 514 1.42 -22.92 -27.84
C ASP A 514 0.80 -21.55 -28.17
N ILE A 515 0.54 -20.69 -27.18
CA ILE A 515 -0.08 -19.38 -27.38
C ILE A 515 0.98 -18.33 -27.66
N GLU A 516 0.88 -17.60 -28.77
CA GLU A 516 1.72 -16.43 -29.04
C GLU A 516 1.08 -15.15 -28.49
N ILE A 517 1.83 -14.38 -27.71
CA ILE A 517 1.38 -13.07 -27.22
C ILE A 517 1.90 -11.99 -28.17
N SER A 518 0.98 -11.30 -28.84
CA SER A 518 1.29 -10.13 -29.67
C SER A 518 1.05 -8.86 -28.86
N LEU A 519 2.09 -8.05 -28.68
CA LEU A 519 2.00 -6.74 -28.02
C LEU A 519 2.15 -5.62 -29.05
N PRO A 520 1.37 -4.52 -28.95
CA PRO A 520 1.44 -3.42 -29.90
C PRO A 520 2.75 -2.64 -29.77
N SER A 521 3.22 -2.06 -30.88
CA SER A 521 4.34 -1.13 -30.86
C SER A 521 3.91 0.25 -30.35
N LEU A 522 4.79 0.90 -29.59
CA LEU A 522 4.57 2.24 -29.05
C LEU A 522 5.19 3.28 -29.99
N SER A 523 4.51 3.60 -31.09
CA SER A 523 5.06 4.46 -32.16
C SER A 523 4.40 5.85 -32.26
N SER A 524 3.15 5.98 -31.83
CA SER A 524 2.37 7.22 -31.98
C SER A 524 2.47 8.11 -30.75
N TRP A 525 3.62 8.77 -30.59
CA TRP A 525 3.89 9.65 -29.44
C TRP A 525 3.58 11.11 -29.74
N LYS A 526 3.07 11.79 -28.72
CA LYS A 526 2.99 13.25 -28.67
C LYS A 526 3.82 13.76 -27.51
N ALA A 527 4.51 14.88 -27.69
CA ALA A 527 5.37 15.48 -26.69
C ALA A 527 4.98 16.95 -26.42
N GLN A 528 5.00 17.32 -25.15
CA GLN A 528 4.78 18.70 -24.69
C GLN A 528 5.88 19.11 -23.71
N ASP A 529 6.14 20.41 -23.60
CA ASP A 529 7.05 20.95 -22.58
C ASP A 529 6.46 20.72 -21.18
N THR A 530 7.26 20.14 -20.28
CA THR A 530 6.84 19.92 -18.88
C THR A 530 7.57 20.81 -17.87
N LEU A 531 8.50 21.65 -18.34
CA LEU A 531 9.27 22.60 -17.54
C LEU A 531 9.20 24.04 -18.11
N PRO A 532 7.99 24.57 -18.43
CA PRO A 532 7.85 25.94 -18.93
C PRO A 532 8.41 26.99 -17.96
N GLU A 533 8.61 26.63 -16.70
CA GLU A 533 9.16 27.46 -15.62
C GLU A 533 10.66 27.70 -15.71
N ILE A 534 11.35 27.08 -16.68
CA ILE A 534 12.70 27.49 -17.02
C ILE A 534 12.67 28.88 -17.68
N SER A 535 11.60 29.21 -18.41
CA SER A 535 11.47 30.52 -19.03
C SER A 535 11.49 31.64 -17.98
N PRO A 536 12.29 32.71 -18.20
CA PRO A 536 12.26 33.88 -17.33
C PRO A 536 10.89 34.58 -17.35
N ASP A 537 10.15 34.44 -18.45
CA ASP A 537 8.86 35.11 -18.67
C ASP A 537 7.67 34.28 -18.15
N TYR A 538 7.93 33.11 -17.56
CA TYR A 538 6.89 32.30 -16.93
C TYR A 538 6.24 33.03 -15.74
N ASP A 539 4.91 33.08 -15.74
CA ASP A 539 4.14 33.68 -14.66
C ASP A 539 3.98 32.74 -13.47
N ASP A 540 4.83 32.96 -12.45
CA ASP A 540 4.80 32.26 -11.16
C ASP A 540 4.00 33.03 -10.09
N SER A 541 3.21 34.05 -10.45
CA SER A 541 2.50 34.91 -9.47
C SER A 541 1.55 34.16 -8.55
N ARG A 542 1.07 32.99 -8.99
CA ARG A 542 0.13 32.12 -8.27
C ARG A 542 0.79 31.05 -7.41
N TRP A 543 2.12 30.94 -7.46
CA TRP A 543 2.83 29.94 -6.69
C TRP A 543 2.92 30.33 -5.22
N THR A 544 3.10 29.31 -4.38
CA THR A 544 3.26 29.50 -2.94
C THR A 544 4.51 30.32 -2.67
N ILE A 545 4.34 31.43 -1.96
CA ILE A 545 5.46 32.30 -1.56
C ILE A 545 6.19 31.67 -0.38
N CYS A 546 7.50 31.49 -0.51
CA CYS A 546 8.36 31.05 0.57
C CYS A 546 8.77 32.26 1.42
N ASN A 547 8.04 32.52 2.49
CA ASN A 547 8.29 33.66 3.40
C ASN A 547 8.46 33.24 4.87
N LYS A 548 8.49 31.95 5.16
CA LYS A 548 8.65 31.47 6.54
C LYS A 548 10.07 31.73 7.01
N THR A 549 10.21 32.27 8.21
CA THR A 549 11.51 32.49 8.89
C THR A 549 11.82 31.42 9.93
N THR A 550 10.89 30.50 10.17
CA THR A 550 10.96 29.41 11.14
C THR A 550 10.32 28.17 10.54
N SER A 551 10.81 27.00 10.92
CA SER A 551 10.23 25.70 10.55
C SER A 551 9.71 24.97 11.78
N VAL A 552 8.74 24.07 11.59
CA VAL A 552 8.37 23.08 12.61
C VAL A 552 9.40 21.95 12.70
N ASN A 553 10.24 21.82 11.68
CA ASN A 553 11.31 20.86 11.62
C ASN A 553 12.46 21.23 12.56
N SER A 554 13.03 20.25 13.26
CA SER A 554 14.18 20.49 14.15
C SER A 554 15.50 20.69 13.40
N VAL A 555 15.60 20.30 12.12
CA VAL A 555 16.77 20.62 11.28
C VAL A 555 16.74 22.11 10.97
N ALA A 556 17.82 22.80 11.34
CA ALA A 556 17.95 24.22 11.07
C ALA A 556 18.16 24.49 9.57
N PRO A 557 17.46 25.47 8.98
CA PRO A 557 17.69 25.88 7.60
C PRO A 557 19.08 26.52 7.48
N LEU A 558 19.76 26.29 6.36
CA LEU A 558 21.08 26.86 6.06
C LEU A 558 20.99 28.30 5.53
N SER A 559 19.80 28.75 5.13
CA SER A 559 19.50 30.13 4.74
C SER A 559 18.04 30.48 5.03
N LEU A 560 17.70 31.77 5.06
CA LEU A 560 16.32 32.25 5.11
C LEU A 560 15.89 32.90 3.78
N PRO A 561 14.60 32.84 3.40
CA PRO A 561 13.50 32.14 4.08
C PRO A 561 13.67 30.61 4.06
N VAL A 562 12.90 29.88 4.88
CA VAL A 562 12.87 28.41 4.88
C VAL A 562 12.38 27.91 3.52
N LEU A 563 13.07 26.92 2.94
CA LEU A 563 12.76 26.34 1.64
C LEU A 563 12.46 24.83 1.69
N TYR A 564 12.05 24.33 2.85
CA TYR A 564 11.59 22.96 3.02
C TYR A 564 10.21 22.78 2.40
N SER A 565 10.03 21.84 1.49
CA SER A 565 8.78 21.68 0.74
C SER A 565 7.60 21.33 1.63
N GLY A 566 7.83 20.52 2.67
CA GLY A 566 6.82 20.10 3.64
C GLY A 566 6.28 21.23 4.50
N ASP A 567 7.02 22.34 4.65
CA ASP A 567 6.52 23.54 5.31
C ASP A 567 5.48 24.28 4.45
N TYR A 568 5.41 23.99 3.15
CA TYR A 568 4.50 24.64 2.20
C TYR A 568 3.41 23.67 1.69
N GLY A 569 3.22 22.53 2.34
CA GLY A 569 2.18 21.56 2.00
C GLY A 569 2.50 20.69 0.77
N TYR A 570 3.78 20.60 0.38
CA TYR A 570 4.21 19.79 -0.76
C TYR A 570 5.13 18.65 -0.30
N HIS A 571 4.60 17.43 -0.29
CA HIS A 571 5.23 16.30 0.39
C HIS A 571 5.78 15.21 -0.54
N THR A 572 5.36 15.15 -1.80
CA THR A 572 5.71 14.05 -2.72
C THR A 572 6.05 14.51 -4.14
N GLY A 573 6.81 13.70 -4.87
CA GLY A 573 7.25 13.95 -6.24
C GLY A 573 8.14 15.18 -6.43
N THR A 574 8.39 15.58 -7.67
CA THR A 574 9.28 16.71 -8.02
C THR A 574 8.81 18.03 -7.42
N LYS A 575 9.73 18.93 -7.05
CA LYS A 575 9.43 20.33 -6.66
C LYS A 575 10.19 21.33 -7.52
N ILE A 576 9.59 22.50 -7.73
CA ILE A 576 10.18 23.61 -8.48
C ILE A 576 10.22 24.84 -7.59
N TYR A 577 11.38 25.50 -7.53
CA TYR A 577 11.62 26.73 -6.80
C TYR A 577 12.02 27.85 -7.75
N ARG A 578 11.58 29.09 -7.48
CA ARG A 578 12.00 30.29 -8.21
C ARG A 578 12.44 31.37 -7.24
N GLY A 579 13.74 31.66 -7.22
CA GLY A 579 14.37 32.68 -6.37
C GLY A 579 14.68 33.94 -7.16
N ARG A 580 14.06 35.07 -6.81
CA ARG A 580 14.26 36.37 -7.47
C ARG A 580 15.31 37.21 -6.77
N PHE A 581 16.08 37.99 -7.53
CA PHE A 581 17.03 38.97 -7.00
C PHE A 581 17.33 40.09 -8.02
N ASP A 582 17.84 41.21 -7.54
CA ASP A 582 18.21 42.36 -8.39
C ASP A 582 19.72 42.54 -8.50
N GLY A 583 20.15 43.21 -9.58
CA GLY A 583 21.54 43.57 -9.83
C GLY A 583 22.35 42.53 -10.61
N GLN A 584 23.53 42.96 -11.07
CA GLN A 584 24.44 42.15 -11.91
C GLN A 584 25.75 41.77 -11.18
N ASN A 585 25.86 42.08 -9.89
CA ASN A 585 27.07 41.84 -9.12
C ASN A 585 27.23 40.37 -8.66
N ALA A 586 26.13 39.59 -8.67
CA ALA A 586 26.17 38.20 -8.28
C ALA A 586 27.04 37.38 -9.25
N THR A 587 28.03 36.65 -8.75
CA THR A 587 28.91 35.78 -9.54
C THR A 587 28.48 34.31 -9.50
N GLY A 588 27.52 33.97 -8.65
CA GLY A 588 27.03 32.61 -8.48
C GLY A 588 26.03 32.48 -7.33
N ALA A 589 25.64 31.23 -7.04
CA ALA A 589 24.87 30.87 -5.86
C ALA A 589 25.40 29.57 -5.24
N ASN A 590 25.48 29.52 -3.91
CA ASN A 590 25.70 28.28 -3.18
C ASN A 590 24.34 27.67 -2.82
N VAL A 591 24.08 26.45 -3.27
CA VAL A 591 22.80 25.76 -3.07
C VAL A 591 23.05 24.40 -2.44
N THR A 592 22.30 24.07 -1.39
CA THR A 592 22.28 22.75 -0.76
C THR A 592 20.88 22.17 -0.83
N VAL A 593 20.75 20.91 -1.24
CA VAL A 593 19.48 20.23 -1.51
C VAL A 593 19.47 18.86 -0.85
N GLN A 594 18.32 18.45 -0.31
CA GLN A 594 18.10 17.13 0.29
C GLN A 594 16.77 16.56 -0.19
N ASN A 595 16.77 15.44 -0.92
CA ASN A 595 15.54 14.85 -1.49
C ASN A 595 15.43 13.32 -1.35
N GLY A 596 16.30 12.71 -0.55
CA GLY A 596 16.51 11.26 -0.49
C GLY A 596 17.72 10.85 -1.33
N VAL A 597 18.28 9.65 -1.05
CA VAL A 597 19.39 9.11 -1.84
C VAL A 597 18.98 8.94 -3.31
N ALA A 598 19.97 8.95 -4.21
CA ALA A 598 19.81 8.89 -5.67
C ALA A 598 19.12 10.10 -6.33
N ALA A 599 18.42 10.96 -5.58
CA ALA A 599 17.71 12.11 -6.13
C ALA A 599 18.66 13.17 -6.69
N GLY A 600 18.37 13.65 -7.91
CA GLY A 600 19.07 14.74 -8.57
C GLY A 600 18.35 16.10 -8.46
N TRP A 601 19.03 17.17 -8.88
CA TRP A 601 18.46 18.51 -9.04
C TRP A 601 19.25 19.33 -10.07
N ALA A 602 18.60 20.31 -10.71
CA ALA A 602 19.26 21.22 -11.65
C ALA A 602 18.72 22.64 -11.53
N ALA A 603 19.49 23.61 -12.04
CA ALA A 603 19.21 25.03 -11.91
C ALA A 603 19.45 25.83 -13.20
N TRP A 604 18.64 26.87 -13.37
CA TRP A 604 18.68 27.81 -14.50
C TRP A 604 18.61 29.26 -13.98
N LEU A 605 19.47 30.12 -14.51
CA LEU A 605 19.42 31.57 -14.29
C LEU A 605 18.84 32.24 -15.53
N ASN A 606 17.67 32.86 -15.39
CA ASN A 606 16.95 33.54 -16.48
C ASN A 606 16.79 32.66 -17.74
N GLY A 607 16.57 31.36 -17.54
CA GLY A 607 16.44 30.35 -18.61
C GLY A 607 17.76 29.71 -19.08
N ALA A 608 18.92 30.23 -18.68
CA ALA A 608 20.20 29.61 -18.98
C ALA A 608 20.57 28.56 -17.92
N TYR A 609 20.89 27.33 -18.32
CA TYR A 609 21.38 26.30 -17.40
C TYR A 609 22.67 26.74 -16.70
N VAL A 610 22.74 26.55 -15.38
CA VAL A 610 23.89 26.97 -14.54
C VAL A 610 24.48 25.85 -13.68
N GLY A 611 23.96 24.63 -13.80
CA GLY A 611 24.47 23.45 -13.10
C GLY A 611 23.45 22.78 -12.19
N GLY A 612 23.90 21.81 -11.43
CA GLY A 612 23.08 20.95 -10.58
C GLY A 612 23.87 19.73 -10.12
N PHE A 613 23.15 18.75 -9.57
CA PHE A 613 23.69 17.48 -9.14
C PHE A 613 22.83 16.34 -9.69
N SER A 614 23.45 15.41 -10.42
CA SER A 614 22.68 14.36 -11.12
C SER A 614 22.13 13.25 -10.22
N GLY A 615 22.55 13.19 -8.96
CA GLY A 615 22.14 12.13 -8.01
C GLY A 615 23.24 11.12 -7.76
N ASP A 616 23.21 10.51 -6.58
CA ASP A 616 24.19 9.53 -6.10
C ASP A 616 23.52 8.61 -5.07
N PRO A 617 23.55 7.28 -5.25
CA PRO A 617 22.84 6.35 -4.37
C PRO A 617 23.37 6.33 -2.93
N ASP A 618 24.54 6.93 -2.67
CA ASP A 618 25.15 6.98 -1.33
C ASP A 618 24.95 8.33 -0.63
N LYS A 619 24.36 9.34 -1.29
CA LYS A 619 24.22 10.70 -0.75
C LYS A 619 22.77 11.10 -0.55
N VAL A 620 22.41 11.33 0.72
CA VAL A 620 21.08 11.84 1.12
C VAL A 620 20.88 13.33 0.78
N ALA A 621 21.97 14.11 0.73
CA ALA A 621 21.98 15.53 0.43
C ALA A 621 23.21 15.88 -0.43
N SER A 622 23.09 16.93 -1.23
CA SER A 622 24.15 17.44 -2.11
C SER A 622 24.24 18.96 -2.05
N TRP A 623 25.40 19.50 -2.41
CA TRP A 623 25.61 20.94 -2.49
C TRP A 623 26.41 21.27 -3.75
N GLU A 624 26.10 22.40 -4.37
CA GLU A 624 26.83 22.90 -5.53
C GLU A 624 27.00 24.42 -5.48
N VAL A 625 28.11 24.89 -6.04
CA VAL A 625 28.37 26.31 -6.27
C VAL A 625 28.08 26.60 -7.74
N LEU A 626 26.88 27.11 -8.00
CA LEU A 626 26.41 27.50 -9.32
C LEU A 626 27.16 28.75 -9.77
N LYS A 627 27.70 28.73 -10.99
CA LYS A 627 28.44 29.87 -11.56
C LYS A 627 27.53 30.67 -12.48
N PHE A 628 27.47 31.98 -12.27
CA PHE A 628 26.66 32.86 -13.11
C PHE A 628 27.52 33.51 -14.18
N ASN A 629 27.05 33.45 -15.42
CA ASN A 629 27.62 34.27 -16.48
C ASN A 629 27.07 35.68 -16.38
N HIS A 630 27.95 36.68 -16.36
CA HIS A 630 27.56 38.09 -16.27
C HIS A 630 26.64 38.51 -17.43
N SER A 631 26.75 37.90 -18.61
CA SER A 631 25.86 38.19 -19.74
C SER A 631 24.41 37.73 -19.53
N SER A 632 24.17 36.78 -18.63
CA SER A 632 22.83 36.25 -18.32
C SER A 632 22.11 37.07 -17.24
N LEU A 633 22.80 37.99 -16.57
CA LEU A 633 22.25 38.81 -15.49
C LEU A 633 21.56 40.08 -16.02
N ARG A 634 20.39 40.35 -15.46
CA ARG A 634 19.58 41.54 -15.68
C ARG A 634 19.84 42.55 -14.55
N SER A 635 19.58 43.83 -14.81
CA SER A 635 19.70 44.87 -13.77
C SER A 635 18.67 44.72 -12.65
N ARG A 636 17.51 44.13 -12.98
CA ARG A 636 16.42 43.80 -12.07
C ARG A 636 15.76 42.49 -12.49
N ASP A 637 15.07 41.87 -11.55
CA ASP A 637 14.23 40.69 -11.77
C ASP A 637 14.99 39.50 -12.39
N ASN A 638 16.17 39.21 -11.86
CA ASN A 638 16.82 37.93 -12.12
C ASN A 638 16.05 36.82 -11.42
N VAL A 639 15.93 35.67 -12.07
CA VAL A 639 15.27 34.49 -11.52
C VAL A 639 16.20 33.29 -11.61
N LEU A 640 16.46 32.67 -10.46
CA LEU A 640 17.08 31.35 -10.36
C LEU A 640 15.96 30.31 -10.18
N THR A 641 15.71 29.53 -11.23
CA THR A 641 14.79 28.37 -11.19
C THR A 641 15.59 27.15 -10.75
N ILE A 642 15.13 26.41 -9.75
CA ILE A 642 15.74 25.16 -9.27
C ILE A 642 14.66 24.08 -9.26
N ILE A 643 14.93 22.96 -9.93
CA ILE A 643 14.04 21.80 -9.99
C ILE A 643 14.71 20.66 -9.23
N THR A 644 13.91 19.96 -8.43
CA THR A 644 14.39 18.93 -7.50
C THR A 644 13.60 17.64 -7.68
N ASP A 645 14.30 16.52 -7.88
CA ASP A 645 13.71 15.17 -7.88
C ASP A 645 13.29 14.74 -6.46
N TYR A 646 12.62 13.59 -6.35
CA TYR A 646 12.14 13.04 -5.09
C TYR A 646 12.14 11.50 -5.11
N THR A 647 12.88 10.88 -4.20
CA THR A 647 12.99 9.42 -4.06
C THR A 647 12.33 8.88 -2.79
N GLY A 648 11.50 9.69 -2.12
CA GLY A 648 10.77 9.28 -0.91
C GLY A 648 11.22 9.98 0.37
N HIS A 649 10.52 9.72 1.48
CA HIS A 649 10.92 10.13 2.84
C HIS A 649 11.63 9.00 3.58
N ASP A 650 12.62 9.34 4.41
CA ASP A 650 13.43 8.37 5.12
C ASP A 650 12.63 7.62 6.20
N GLN A 651 13.07 6.41 6.55
CA GLN A 651 12.54 5.68 7.71
C GLN A 651 13.07 6.27 9.02
N ASN A 652 12.43 5.98 10.15
CA ASN A 652 12.77 6.54 11.46
C ASN A 652 14.21 6.18 11.92
N SER A 653 14.76 5.05 11.46
CA SER A 653 16.12 4.63 11.81
C SER A 653 17.23 5.38 11.06
N GLN A 654 16.90 6.13 10.01
CA GLN A 654 17.89 6.80 9.17
C GLN A 654 18.41 8.09 9.83
N LYS A 655 19.63 8.50 9.49
CA LYS A 655 20.27 9.71 10.01
C LYS A 655 20.10 10.89 9.03
N PRO A 656 20.17 12.16 9.49
CA PRO A 656 20.42 12.60 10.87
C PRO A 656 19.25 12.38 11.84
N ILE A 657 17.99 12.58 11.42
CA ILE A 657 16.81 12.50 12.32
C ILE A 657 15.69 11.55 11.86
N GLY A 658 15.83 10.88 10.72
CA GLY A 658 14.89 9.85 10.26
C GLY A 658 13.76 10.44 9.43
N THR A 659 12.51 10.11 9.75
CA THR A 659 11.33 10.49 8.93
C THR A 659 11.18 12.01 8.78
N GLN A 660 11.72 12.76 9.73
CA GLN A 660 11.73 14.22 9.78
C GLN A 660 12.78 14.88 8.90
N ASN A 661 13.66 14.14 8.25
CA ASN A 661 14.62 14.74 7.32
C ASN A 661 13.87 15.58 6.26
N PRO A 662 14.08 16.91 6.18
CA PRO A 662 13.33 17.76 5.27
C PRO A 662 13.60 17.40 3.80
N ARG A 663 12.68 17.80 2.94
CA ARG A 663 12.80 17.72 1.48
C ARG A 663 12.85 19.11 0.87
N GLY A 664 13.59 19.27 -0.23
CA GLY A 664 13.77 20.55 -0.92
C GLY A 664 15.14 21.19 -0.71
N ILE A 665 15.15 22.53 -0.69
CA ILE A 665 16.40 23.30 -0.58
C ILE A 665 16.70 23.52 0.91
N MET A 666 17.87 23.05 1.34
CA MET A 666 18.38 23.26 2.69
C MET A 666 18.87 24.68 2.90
N GLY A 667 19.47 25.27 1.87
CA GLY A 667 19.74 26.69 1.80
C GLY A 667 20.26 27.13 0.44
N ALA A 668 20.08 28.41 0.14
CA ALA A 668 20.52 29.07 -1.09
C ALA A 668 21.00 30.49 -0.79
N THR A 669 22.25 30.81 -1.13
CA THR A 669 22.84 32.15 -0.93
C THR A 669 23.56 32.64 -2.19
N LEU A 670 23.45 33.93 -2.49
CA LEU A 670 24.16 34.56 -3.60
C LEU A 670 25.64 34.79 -3.25
N ILE A 671 26.50 34.66 -4.26
CA ILE A 671 27.94 34.91 -4.17
C ILE A 671 28.25 36.18 -4.99
N GLY A 672 29.19 37.02 -4.55
CA GLY A 672 29.60 38.23 -5.31
C GLY A 672 28.78 39.48 -5.03
N GLY A 673 27.64 39.37 -4.33
CA GLY A 673 26.85 40.49 -3.81
C GLY A 673 25.36 40.39 -4.12
N GLY A 674 24.52 41.03 -3.29
CA GLY A 674 23.06 40.96 -3.35
C GLY A 674 22.45 39.89 -2.44
N ASN A 675 21.12 39.86 -2.35
CA ASN A 675 20.35 38.84 -1.65
C ASN A 675 19.13 38.45 -2.50
N PHE A 676 18.64 37.23 -2.33
CA PHE A 676 17.33 36.86 -2.85
C PHE A 676 16.25 37.74 -2.21
N THR A 677 15.36 38.29 -3.02
CA THR A 677 14.27 39.19 -2.62
C THR A 677 12.94 38.46 -2.46
N LEU A 678 12.75 37.35 -3.19
CA LEU A 678 11.53 36.53 -3.14
C LEU A 678 11.86 35.10 -3.51
N TRP A 679 11.29 34.14 -2.80
CA TRP A 679 11.25 32.74 -3.21
C TRP A 679 9.81 32.29 -3.41
N ARG A 680 9.58 31.47 -4.43
CA ARG A 680 8.32 30.75 -4.64
C ARG A 680 8.58 29.26 -4.85
N ILE A 681 7.62 28.43 -4.49
CA ILE A 681 7.65 26.98 -4.66
C ILE A 681 6.34 26.48 -5.28
N GLN A 682 6.47 25.44 -6.12
CA GLN A 682 5.37 24.63 -6.60
C GLN A 682 5.71 23.14 -6.46
N GLY A 683 4.78 22.38 -5.87
CA GLY A 683 4.76 20.91 -5.90
C GLY A 683 3.54 20.39 -6.66
N ASN A 684 2.99 19.26 -6.23
CA ASN A 684 1.80 18.66 -6.82
C ASN A 684 0.59 19.63 -6.82
N ALA A 685 -0.29 19.46 -7.80
CA ALA A 685 -1.50 20.27 -7.89
C ALA A 685 -2.41 20.03 -6.67
N GLY A 686 -2.93 21.12 -6.09
CA GLY A 686 -3.76 21.06 -4.89
C GLY A 686 -3.02 20.82 -3.57
N GLY A 687 -1.72 20.48 -3.58
CA GLY A 687 -0.96 20.19 -2.35
C GLY A 687 -1.64 19.09 -1.53
N GLU A 688 -1.97 19.40 -0.28
CA GLU A 688 -2.65 18.52 0.67
C GLU A 688 -4.14 18.24 0.36
N LYS A 689 -4.74 18.92 -0.63
CA LYS A 689 -6.17 18.73 -0.98
C LYS A 689 -6.49 17.39 -1.65
N ASN A 690 -5.47 16.66 -2.11
CA ASN A 690 -5.62 15.34 -2.77
C ASN A 690 -6.68 15.32 -3.90
N ILE A 691 -6.41 16.08 -4.96
CA ILE A 691 -7.35 16.26 -6.08
C ILE A 691 -7.55 15.01 -6.97
N ASP A 692 -6.75 13.96 -6.75
CA ASP A 692 -6.93 12.62 -7.33
C ASP A 692 -7.03 11.58 -6.19
N PRO A 693 -8.19 11.50 -5.50
CA PRO A 693 -8.33 10.62 -4.36
C PRO A 693 -8.27 9.12 -4.71
N VAL A 694 -8.50 8.74 -5.98
CA VAL A 694 -8.43 7.33 -6.42
C VAL A 694 -6.99 6.83 -6.45
N ARG A 695 -6.05 7.68 -6.90
CA ARG A 695 -4.61 7.36 -6.92
C ARG A 695 -3.89 7.84 -5.67
N GLY A 696 -4.53 8.71 -4.90
CA GLY A 696 -4.07 9.14 -3.60
C GLY A 696 -3.01 10.25 -3.65
N PRO A 697 -2.66 10.78 -2.46
CA PRO A 697 -1.92 12.03 -2.33
C PRO A 697 -0.46 11.95 -2.79
N MET A 698 0.04 10.74 -3.05
CA MET A 698 1.44 10.52 -3.38
C MET A 698 1.70 10.33 -4.88
N ASN A 699 0.65 10.10 -5.69
CA ASN A 699 0.78 9.69 -7.10
C ASN A 699 1.39 10.76 -8.02
N GLU A 700 1.17 12.04 -7.71
CA GLU A 700 1.56 13.16 -8.55
C GLU A 700 2.65 14.00 -7.88
N GLY A 701 3.64 14.41 -8.67
CA GLY A 701 4.64 15.41 -8.36
C GLY A 701 4.33 16.79 -8.94
N GLY A 702 5.34 17.65 -8.94
CA GLY A 702 5.21 19.04 -9.32
C GLY A 702 5.57 19.37 -10.77
N LEU A 703 5.81 18.41 -11.66
CA LEU A 703 6.06 18.72 -13.08
C LEU A 703 4.79 19.30 -13.73
N TYR A 704 4.93 20.20 -14.71
CA TYR A 704 3.78 20.87 -15.32
C TYR A 704 2.74 19.87 -15.86
N GLY A 705 3.18 18.81 -16.56
CA GLY A 705 2.28 17.80 -17.09
C GLY A 705 1.52 17.01 -16.02
N GLU A 706 2.12 16.77 -14.86
CA GLU A 706 1.45 16.15 -13.70
C GLU A 706 0.39 17.10 -13.14
N ARG A 707 0.75 18.37 -12.92
CA ARG A 707 -0.17 19.38 -12.38
C ARG A 707 -1.41 19.60 -13.27
N MET A 708 -1.23 19.48 -14.59
CA MET A 708 -2.30 19.56 -15.58
C MET A 708 -3.07 18.24 -15.77
N GLY A 709 -2.60 17.14 -15.19
CA GLY A 709 -3.20 15.81 -15.31
C GLY A 709 -2.97 15.10 -16.64
N TRP A 710 -1.92 15.45 -17.42
CA TRP A 710 -1.67 14.87 -18.75
C TRP A 710 -1.44 13.35 -18.76
N HIS A 711 -1.10 12.77 -17.60
CA HIS A 711 -0.98 11.32 -17.42
C HIS A 711 -2.33 10.59 -17.36
N LEU A 712 -3.43 11.31 -17.14
CA LEU A 712 -4.74 10.70 -16.89
C LEU A 712 -5.39 10.13 -18.16
N PRO A 713 -6.14 9.02 -18.06
CA PRO A 713 -6.88 8.46 -19.18
C PRO A 713 -7.83 9.49 -19.82
N GLY A 714 -7.85 9.56 -21.15
CA GLY A 714 -8.75 10.46 -21.88
C GLY A 714 -8.27 11.92 -22.01
N TYR A 715 -7.06 12.26 -21.55
CA TYR A 715 -6.44 13.55 -21.83
C TYR A 715 -6.42 13.83 -23.34
N GLN A 716 -6.93 15.00 -23.73
CA GLN A 716 -6.97 15.43 -25.13
C GLN A 716 -5.70 16.24 -25.43
N VAL A 717 -4.77 15.60 -26.13
CA VAL A 717 -3.51 16.24 -26.52
C VAL A 717 -3.79 17.39 -27.50
N PRO A 718 -3.29 18.61 -27.25
CA PRO A 718 -3.52 19.74 -28.15
C PRO A 718 -2.83 19.54 -29.50
N GLU A 719 -3.38 20.15 -30.56
CA GLU A 719 -2.80 20.11 -31.91
C GLU A 719 -1.36 20.68 -31.98
N SER A 720 -1.00 21.56 -31.05
CA SER A 720 0.35 22.13 -30.93
C SER A 720 1.39 21.18 -30.34
N ALA A 721 0.99 20.00 -29.84
CA ALA A 721 1.94 19.03 -29.31
C ALA A 721 2.81 18.46 -30.43
N LEU A 722 4.09 18.26 -30.12
CA LEU A 722 5.07 17.76 -31.07
C LEU A 722 4.86 16.28 -31.36
N ASP A 723 4.99 15.87 -32.62
CA ASP A 723 5.15 14.46 -32.99
C ASP A 723 6.59 14.03 -32.69
N SER A 724 6.86 13.67 -31.44
CA SER A 724 8.18 13.29 -30.97
C SER A 724 8.09 12.21 -29.91
N SER A 725 9.05 11.29 -29.91
CA SER A 725 9.10 10.13 -29.01
C SER A 725 10.18 10.27 -27.93
N PRO A 726 10.08 9.50 -26.83
CA PRO A 726 11.16 9.43 -25.84
C PRO A 726 12.51 8.94 -26.42
N LEU A 727 12.49 8.29 -27.60
CA LEU A 727 13.69 7.81 -28.29
C LEU A 727 14.49 8.94 -28.98
N GLU A 728 13.79 10.00 -29.36
CA GLU A 728 14.40 11.25 -29.84
C GLU A 728 14.88 12.10 -28.67
N GLY A 729 14.05 12.15 -27.62
CA GLY A 729 14.38 12.77 -26.34
C GLY A 729 14.41 14.29 -26.35
N VAL A 730 15.31 14.86 -25.56
CA VAL A 730 15.51 16.30 -25.37
C VAL A 730 16.96 16.68 -25.57
N SER A 731 17.18 17.87 -26.11
CA SER A 731 18.50 18.50 -26.21
C SER A 731 18.62 19.57 -25.12
N GLY A 732 19.67 19.52 -24.30
CA GLY A 732 19.84 20.46 -23.19
C GLY A 732 19.15 20.00 -21.90
N ALA A 733 19.35 20.77 -20.84
CA ALA A 733 18.74 20.53 -19.53
C ALA A 733 17.28 21.02 -19.59
N GLU A 734 16.43 20.25 -20.25
CA GLU A 734 15.00 20.52 -20.45
C GLU A 734 14.17 19.29 -20.06
N GLY A 735 12.84 19.43 -20.08
CA GLY A 735 11.93 18.33 -19.78
C GLY A 735 10.80 18.22 -20.78
N ARG A 736 10.39 16.99 -21.08
CA ARG A 736 9.24 16.70 -21.94
C ARG A 736 8.32 15.68 -21.30
N PHE A 737 7.03 15.86 -21.57
CA PHE A 737 5.98 14.92 -21.23
C PHE A 737 5.52 14.24 -22.51
N TYR A 738 5.80 12.94 -22.64
CA TYR A 738 5.43 12.13 -23.78
C TYR A 738 4.16 11.34 -23.45
N THR A 739 3.18 11.39 -24.33
CA THR A 739 1.93 10.63 -24.20
C THR A 739 1.69 9.78 -25.44
N THR A 740 1.27 8.54 -25.23
CA THR A 740 0.79 7.64 -26.28
C THR A 740 -0.38 6.82 -25.76
N SER A 741 -1.03 6.09 -26.65
CA SER A 741 -2.10 5.18 -26.30
C SER A 741 -2.01 3.91 -27.14
N PHE A 742 -2.41 2.78 -26.57
CA PHE A 742 -2.41 1.49 -27.24
C PHE A 742 -3.58 0.63 -26.78
N GLN A 743 -3.98 -0.30 -27.63
CA GLN A 743 -5.06 -1.25 -27.35
C GLN A 743 -4.46 -2.61 -27.02
N LEU A 744 -4.97 -3.26 -25.99
CA LEU A 744 -4.77 -4.70 -25.76
C LEU A 744 -6.07 -5.45 -25.98
N ASP A 745 -5.97 -6.70 -26.38
CA ASP A 745 -7.09 -7.62 -26.60
C ASP A 745 -6.65 -9.06 -26.30
N LEU A 746 -6.28 -9.33 -25.04
CA LEU A 746 -5.86 -10.66 -24.60
C LEU A 746 -7.05 -11.61 -24.51
N GLU A 747 -6.88 -12.91 -24.78
CA GLU A 747 -7.94 -13.92 -24.58
C GLU A 747 -8.42 -13.95 -23.12
N GLU A 748 -9.72 -14.16 -22.88
CA GLU A 748 -10.38 -14.01 -21.58
C GLU A 748 -9.75 -14.84 -20.45
N ASP A 749 -9.28 -16.05 -20.76
CA ASP A 749 -8.72 -16.99 -19.80
C ASP A 749 -7.18 -16.89 -19.65
N LEU A 750 -6.55 -15.86 -20.22
CA LEU A 750 -5.11 -15.64 -20.10
C LEU A 750 -4.74 -14.62 -19.01
N ASP A 751 -3.83 -15.04 -18.13
CA ASP A 751 -3.00 -14.14 -17.32
C ASP A 751 -1.66 -13.93 -18.04
N VAL A 752 -1.43 -12.71 -18.49
CA VAL A 752 -0.19 -12.28 -19.13
C VAL A 752 0.30 -11.06 -18.36
N PRO A 753 1.24 -11.21 -17.43
CA PRO A 753 1.83 -10.05 -16.77
C PRO A 753 2.59 -9.22 -17.80
N ILE A 754 2.21 -7.95 -17.94
CA ILE A 754 2.78 -7.01 -18.91
C ILE A 754 3.51 -5.90 -18.16
N GLY A 755 4.66 -5.47 -18.69
CA GLY A 755 5.38 -4.30 -18.23
C GLY A 755 5.96 -3.45 -19.35
N LEU A 756 6.65 -2.38 -18.97
CA LEU A 756 7.39 -1.50 -19.88
C LEU A 756 8.90 -1.73 -19.69
N GLN A 757 9.58 -2.17 -20.74
CA GLN A 757 11.04 -2.24 -20.79
C GLN A 757 11.58 -0.91 -21.30
N LEU A 758 12.50 -0.34 -20.53
CA LEU A 758 13.26 0.85 -20.87
C LEU A 758 14.75 0.55 -20.94
N SER A 759 15.47 1.28 -21.78
CA SER A 759 16.92 1.46 -21.65
C SER A 759 17.31 2.83 -22.20
N ALA A 760 18.51 3.29 -21.87
CA ALA A 760 19.04 4.57 -22.32
C ALA A 760 20.52 4.42 -22.71
N PRO A 761 21.02 5.26 -23.64
CA PRO A 761 22.44 5.28 -23.97
C PRO A 761 23.31 5.50 -22.73
N ALA A 762 24.47 4.86 -22.68
CA ALA A 762 25.42 5.04 -21.59
C ALA A 762 25.78 6.53 -21.37
N GLY A 763 25.78 6.96 -20.12
CA GLY A 763 26.00 8.37 -19.74
C GLY A 763 24.76 9.26 -19.82
N THR A 764 23.57 8.72 -20.13
CA THR A 764 22.33 9.47 -20.03
C THR A 764 22.02 9.77 -18.57
N GLU A 765 21.98 11.05 -18.20
CA GLU A 765 21.64 11.53 -16.86
C GLU A 765 20.27 12.19 -16.87
N ALA A 766 19.26 11.48 -16.39
CA ALA A 766 17.88 11.93 -16.46
C ALA A 766 17.02 11.43 -15.29
N VAL A 767 15.94 12.14 -15.04
CA VAL A 767 14.81 11.66 -14.24
C VAL A 767 13.69 11.27 -15.20
N VAL A 768 13.30 10.00 -15.17
CA VAL A 768 12.21 9.48 -15.99
C VAL A 768 11.12 8.91 -15.09
N GLN A 769 9.87 9.34 -15.29
CA GLN A 769 8.71 8.78 -14.58
C GLN A 769 7.72 8.17 -15.58
N ILE A 770 7.11 7.05 -15.19
CA ILE A 770 6.24 6.24 -16.03
C ILE A 770 4.83 6.24 -15.43
N PHE A 771 3.85 6.61 -16.25
CA PHE A 771 2.44 6.61 -15.86
C PHE A 771 1.63 5.65 -16.73
N MET A 772 1.02 4.64 -16.12
CA MET A 772 0.08 3.73 -16.79
C MET A 772 -1.34 4.07 -16.35
N ASN A 773 -2.20 4.48 -17.30
CA ASN A 773 -3.57 4.91 -17.03
C ASN A 773 -3.69 5.89 -15.84
N GLY A 774 -2.75 6.84 -15.77
CA GLY A 774 -2.66 7.87 -14.73
C GLY A 774 -1.90 7.48 -13.46
N TYR A 775 -1.64 6.19 -13.22
CA TYR A 775 -0.86 5.75 -12.06
C TYR A 775 0.64 5.84 -12.33
N GLN A 776 1.38 6.54 -11.48
CA GLN A 776 2.84 6.53 -11.49
C GLN A 776 3.31 5.12 -11.04
N PHE A 777 3.97 4.40 -11.93
CA PHE A 777 4.42 3.01 -11.73
C PHE A 777 5.90 2.79 -12.08
N GLY A 778 6.65 3.87 -12.21
CA GLY A 778 8.08 3.80 -12.51
C GLY A 778 8.80 5.09 -12.24
N HIS A 779 9.90 5.00 -11.51
CA HIS A 779 10.94 6.01 -11.39
C HIS A 779 12.23 5.40 -11.91
N TYR A 780 12.69 5.88 -13.07
CA TYR A 780 13.85 5.36 -13.78
C TYR A 780 14.96 6.42 -13.83
N LEU A 781 16.12 6.07 -13.27
CA LEU A 781 17.33 6.87 -13.24
C LEU A 781 18.41 6.10 -14.02
N PRO A 782 18.57 6.31 -15.35
CA PRO A 782 19.42 5.48 -16.20
C PRO A 782 20.90 5.44 -15.77
N HIS A 783 21.39 6.50 -15.13
CA HIS A 783 22.75 6.62 -14.61
C HIS A 783 22.94 6.01 -13.21
N ILE A 784 21.87 5.53 -12.56
CA ILE A 784 21.91 4.92 -11.22
C ILE A 784 21.40 3.48 -11.25
N GLY A 785 20.24 3.23 -11.88
CA GLY A 785 19.62 1.91 -11.93
C GLY A 785 19.19 1.37 -10.56
N PRO A 786 18.94 0.05 -10.44
CA PRO A 786 19.14 -0.98 -11.45
C PRO A 786 17.90 -1.30 -12.30
N GLN A 787 16.72 -0.84 -11.91
CA GLN A 787 15.47 -1.26 -12.54
C GLN A 787 15.33 -0.68 -13.95
N SER A 788 15.03 -1.55 -14.92
CA SER A 788 14.78 -1.18 -16.33
C SER A 788 13.48 -1.75 -16.89
N LEU A 789 12.79 -2.58 -16.10
CA LEU A 789 11.55 -3.26 -16.50
C LEU A 789 10.50 -3.07 -15.39
N PHE A 790 9.34 -2.53 -15.76
CA PHE A 790 8.31 -2.05 -14.83
C PHE A 790 6.97 -2.75 -15.08
N PRO A 791 6.49 -3.63 -14.18
CA PRO A 791 5.25 -4.38 -14.39
C PRO A 791 4.02 -3.54 -14.07
N PHE A 792 2.91 -3.80 -14.78
CA PHE A 792 1.61 -3.19 -14.50
C PHE A 792 0.58 -4.28 -14.17
N PRO A 793 -0.02 -4.28 -12.97
CA PRO A 793 -1.02 -5.28 -12.63
C PRO A 793 -2.35 -5.02 -13.37
N PRO A 794 -3.10 -6.07 -13.76
CA PRO A 794 -4.47 -5.92 -14.24
C PRO A 794 -5.31 -5.08 -13.27
N GLY A 795 -6.11 -4.18 -13.83
CA GLY A 795 -6.84 -3.14 -13.08
C GLY A 795 -6.14 -1.79 -13.11
N VAL A 796 -4.80 -1.75 -13.16
CA VAL A 796 -4.03 -0.57 -13.59
C VAL A 796 -3.88 -0.60 -15.11
N ILE A 797 -3.36 -1.70 -15.67
CA ILE A 797 -3.42 -1.96 -17.11
C ILE A 797 -4.75 -2.63 -17.47
N LYS A 798 -5.31 -2.26 -18.61
CA LYS A 798 -6.48 -2.92 -19.20
C LYS A 798 -5.99 -3.97 -20.18
N ASN A 799 -6.12 -5.24 -19.81
CA ASN A 799 -5.75 -6.37 -20.68
C ASN A 799 -6.62 -6.46 -21.95
N ARG A 800 -7.80 -5.84 -21.92
CA ARG A 800 -8.76 -5.76 -23.03
C ARG A 800 -9.34 -4.35 -23.04
N GLY A 801 -8.81 -3.49 -23.89
CA GLY A 801 -9.20 -2.08 -23.92
C GLY A 801 -8.07 -1.11 -24.22
N GLN A 802 -8.46 0.15 -24.32
CA GLN A 802 -7.57 1.25 -24.58
C GLN A 802 -6.82 1.64 -23.30
N ASN A 803 -5.50 1.66 -23.40
CA ASN A 803 -4.58 2.12 -22.37
C ASN A 803 -3.94 3.45 -22.78
N SER A 804 -3.71 4.30 -21.79
CA SER A 804 -2.91 5.52 -21.89
C SER A 804 -1.58 5.30 -21.20
N LEU A 805 -0.49 5.62 -21.89
CA LEU A 805 0.86 5.60 -21.34
C LEU A 805 1.44 7.00 -21.45
N ALA A 806 1.98 7.49 -20.33
CA ALA A 806 2.77 8.71 -20.33
C ALA A 806 4.16 8.49 -19.72
N ILE A 807 5.14 9.21 -20.26
CA ILE A 807 6.51 9.22 -19.77
C ILE A 807 6.92 10.69 -19.62
N SER A 808 7.25 11.12 -18.40
CA SER A 808 7.95 12.38 -18.21
C SER A 808 9.44 12.11 -18.21
N MET A 809 10.21 12.87 -19.00
CA MET A 809 11.67 12.81 -18.99
C MET A 809 12.21 14.20 -18.77
N TRP A 810 13.14 14.33 -17.83
CA TRP A 810 13.87 15.55 -17.53
C TRP A 810 15.37 15.26 -17.57
N ALA A 811 16.09 15.92 -18.48
CA ALA A 811 17.54 15.85 -18.56
C ALA A 811 18.17 16.69 -17.43
N LEU A 812 19.04 16.08 -16.64
CA LEU A 812 19.68 16.72 -15.49
C LEU A 812 20.85 17.63 -15.91
N THR A 813 21.35 17.47 -17.14
CA THR A 813 22.49 18.21 -17.69
C THR A 813 22.19 18.79 -19.07
N ASP A 814 23.04 19.71 -19.53
CA ASP A 814 22.94 20.33 -20.85
C ASP A 814 23.32 19.40 -22.02
N ALA A 815 23.77 18.17 -21.74
CA ALA A 815 23.97 17.14 -22.75
C ALA A 815 22.64 16.65 -23.36
N GLY A 816 21.50 16.89 -22.69
CA GLY A 816 20.22 16.31 -23.07
C GLY A 816 20.07 14.86 -22.62
N ALA A 817 18.92 14.27 -22.94
CA ALA A 817 18.61 12.89 -22.58
C ALA A 817 17.67 12.26 -23.60
N ARG A 818 17.83 10.96 -23.85
CA ARG A 818 16.90 10.16 -24.64
C ARG A 818 16.92 8.72 -24.18
N LEU A 819 15.85 7.99 -24.48
CA LEU A 819 15.80 6.55 -24.33
C LEU A 819 16.30 5.88 -25.62
N GLU A 820 16.76 4.64 -25.53
CA GLU A 820 17.08 3.82 -26.71
C GLU A 820 16.08 2.68 -26.89
N GLN A 821 15.35 2.32 -25.82
CA GLN A 821 14.29 1.31 -25.83
C GLN A 821 13.10 1.79 -25.01
N VAL A 822 11.89 1.63 -25.59
CA VAL A 822 10.59 1.81 -24.93
C VAL A 822 9.62 0.79 -25.53
N GLU A 823 9.43 -0.35 -24.88
CA GLU A 823 8.60 -1.44 -25.42
C GLU A 823 7.75 -2.13 -24.35
N LEU A 824 6.56 -2.57 -24.74
CA LEU A 824 5.76 -3.47 -23.89
C LEU A 824 6.39 -4.86 -23.91
N LYS A 825 6.44 -5.50 -22.74
CA LYS A 825 7.03 -6.83 -22.57
C LYS A 825 6.11 -7.71 -21.74
N ALA A 826 5.85 -8.92 -22.23
CA ALA A 826 5.21 -9.97 -21.45
C ALA A 826 6.28 -10.67 -20.61
N TYR A 827 6.01 -10.86 -19.31
CA TYR A 827 6.90 -11.62 -18.43
C TYR A 827 6.68 -13.13 -18.57
N ALA A 828 5.41 -13.53 -18.67
CA ALA A 828 4.99 -14.91 -18.89
C ALA A 828 3.56 -14.96 -19.44
N LYS A 829 3.05 -16.19 -19.58
CA LYS A 829 1.71 -16.50 -20.08
C LYS A 829 1.15 -17.72 -19.34
N TYR A 830 -0.07 -17.60 -18.82
CA TYR A 830 -0.75 -18.68 -18.10
C TYR A 830 -2.23 -18.74 -18.50
N ARG A 831 -2.79 -19.95 -18.60
CA ARG A 831 -4.24 -20.11 -18.54
C ARG A 831 -4.68 -20.03 -17.08
N SER A 832 -5.69 -19.22 -16.78
CA SER A 832 -6.14 -18.92 -15.43
C SER A 832 -7.64 -19.13 -15.27
N GLY A 833 -8.03 -19.65 -14.11
CA GLY A 833 -9.44 -19.67 -13.67
C GLY A 833 -9.86 -18.37 -12.99
N PHE A 834 -8.95 -17.41 -12.83
CA PHE A 834 -9.27 -16.09 -12.27
C PHE A 834 -9.92 -15.20 -13.33
N ASP A 835 -11.03 -14.57 -12.96
CA ASP A 835 -11.76 -13.66 -13.83
C ASP A 835 -11.08 -12.29 -13.90
N PHE A 836 -10.26 -12.10 -14.95
CA PHE A 836 -9.62 -10.83 -15.25
C PHE A 836 -10.53 -9.84 -15.99
N ASN A 837 -11.75 -10.23 -16.37
CA ASN A 837 -12.72 -9.44 -17.14
C ASN A 837 -13.63 -8.55 -16.29
N ARG A 838 -13.33 -8.42 -15.01
CA ARG A 838 -14.12 -7.60 -14.08
C ARG A 838 -14.04 -6.12 -14.42
N ASP A 839 -15.02 -5.36 -13.95
CA ASP A 839 -15.03 -3.91 -14.11
C ASP A 839 -14.00 -3.25 -13.18
N TRP A 840 -12.95 -2.68 -13.78
CA TRP A 840 -11.88 -1.96 -13.10
C TRP A 840 -12.02 -0.43 -13.24
N THR A 841 -13.11 0.08 -13.82
CA THR A 841 -13.26 1.52 -14.14
C THR A 841 -13.19 2.42 -12.91
N TYR A 842 -13.61 1.92 -11.74
CA TYR A 842 -13.52 2.63 -10.46
C TYR A 842 -12.06 2.93 -10.02
N LEU A 843 -11.06 2.25 -10.58
CA LEU A 843 -9.63 2.53 -10.37
C LEU A 843 -9.09 3.58 -11.34
N GLN A 844 -9.80 3.91 -12.43
CA GLN A 844 -9.23 4.69 -13.51
C GLN A 844 -10.12 5.88 -13.90
N PRO A 845 -10.34 6.85 -12.98
CA PRO A 845 -11.03 8.07 -13.34
C PRO A 845 -10.27 8.77 -14.47
N GLY A 846 -11.04 9.31 -15.42
CA GLY A 846 -10.52 10.00 -16.58
C GLY A 846 -10.08 11.44 -16.28
N TRP A 847 -9.44 12.04 -17.26
CA TRP A 847 -8.98 13.42 -17.23
C TRP A 847 -10.15 14.40 -17.16
N LYS A 848 -9.97 15.46 -16.38
CA LYS A 848 -10.80 16.67 -16.37
C LYS A 848 -9.85 17.85 -16.46
N ASP A 849 -10.27 18.93 -17.11
CA ASP A 849 -9.45 20.14 -17.16
C ASP A 849 -9.21 20.67 -15.74
N ARG A 850 -7.93 20.81 -15.38
CA ARG A 850 -7.47 21.25 -14.06
C ARG A 850 -7.00 22.70 -14.06
N THR A 851 -7.15 23.44 -15.17
CA THR A 851 -6.79 24.87 -15.21
C THR A 851 -7.44 25.63 -14.07
N GLU A 852 -8.72 25.40 -13.77
CA GLU A 852 -9.42 26.04 -12.65
C GLU A 852 -8.85 25.64 -11.28
N VAL A 853 -8.53 24.37 -11.05
CA VAL A 853 -7.89 23.89 -9.80
C VAL A 853 -6.52 24.51 -9.58
N LEU A 854 -5.78 24.78 -10.67
CA LEU A 854 -4.52 25.52 -10.65
C LEU A 854 -4.73 27.04 -10.52
N ASN A 855 -5.92 27.54 -10.87
CA ASN A 855 -6.36 28.93 -10.65
C ASN A 855 -6.92 29.13 -9.22
N GLU A 856 -7.37 28.07 -8.54
CA GLU A 856 -8.04 28.09 -7.23
C GLU A 856 -7.10 28.31 -6.03
N GLY A 857 -5.82 28.59 -6.27
CA GLY A 857 -4.96 29.23 -5.25
C GLY A 857 -5.56 30.53 -4.70
N VAL A 858 -6.55 31.13 -5.39
CA VAL A 858 -7.32 32.29 -4.93
C VAL A 858 -8.78 32.24 -5.40
N LEU A 859 -9.59 31.27 -4.97
CA LEU A 859 -11.06 31.30 -5.20
C LEU A 859 -11.86 30.85 -3.98
N PHE A 860 -11.50 31.34 -2.79
CA PHE A 860 -12.48 31.56 -1.72
C PHE A 860 -12.04 32.74 -0.86
N ARG A 861 -11.92 33.90 -1.51
CA ARG A 861 -11.91 35.23 -0.89
C ARG A 861 -12.09 36.23 -2.00
N SER A 862 -13.01 37.17 -1.80
CA SER A 862 -13.25 38.36 -2.65
C SER A 862 -14.14 38.19 -3.89
N ALA A 863 -15.46 38.29 -3.66
CA ALA A 863 -16.30 38.98 -4.64
C ALA A 863 -17.32 39.94 -4.00
N ARG A 864 -17.74 39.76 -2.74
CA ARG A 864 -18.63 40.75 -2.06
C ARG A 864 -18.14 41.35 -0.75
N VAL A 865 -17.15 40.76 -0.06
CA VAL A 865 -16.56 41.38 1.14
C VAL A 865 -15.82 42.69 0.81
N ASN A 866 -15.15 42.74 -0.34
CA ASN A 866 -14.41 43.93 -0.79
C ASN A 866 -15.30 45.11 -1.18
N GLN A 867 -16.60 44.88 -1.47
CA GLN A 867 -17.54 45.95 -1.84
C GLN A 867 -18.31 46.52 -0.64
N SER A 868 -18.24 45.89 0.54
CA SER A 868 -19.08 46.25 1.69
C SER A 868 -18.32 46.65 2.95
N ILE A 869 -17.04 46.32 3.05
CA ILE A 869 -16.17 46.82 4.11
C ILE A 869 -15.51 48.12 3.62
N ASN A 870 -15.59 49.20 4.41
CA ASN A 870 -14.87 50.42 4.10
C ASN A 870 -13.35 50.14 4.03
N VAL A 871 -12.61 50.89 3.21
CA VAL A 871 -11.17 50.65 2.95
C VAL A 871 -10.34 50.49 4.25
N PRO A 872 -10.56 51.28 5.33
CA PRO A 872 -9.85 51.08 6.60
C PRO A 872 -10.20 49.75 7.30
N GLY A 873 -11.46 49.34 7.29
CA GLY A 873 -11.92 48.07 7.86
C GLY A 873 -11.36 46.87 7.09
N LEU A 874 -11.27 46.97 5.76
CA LEU A 874 -10.77 45.89 4.91
C LEU A 874 -9.27 45.69 5.14
N SER A 875 -8.51 46.79 5.20
CA SER A 875 -7.09 46.73 5.58
C SER A 875 -6.86 46.13 6.97
N LYS A 876 -7.75 46.42 7.92
CA LYS A 876 -7.66 45.89 9.29
C LYS A 876 -8.02 44.40 9.37
N VAL A 877 -9.05 43.95 8.66
CA VAL A 877 -9.40 42.52 8.54
C VAL A 877 -8.27 41.75 7.88
N LEU A 878 -7.71 42.28 6.79
CA LEU A 878 -6.58 41.66 6.10
C LEU A 878 -5.33 41.60 6.99
N ALA A 879 -5.02 42.67 7.73
CA ALA A 879 -3.91 42.70 8.67
C ALA A 879 -4.09 41.69 9.83
N LEU A 880 -5.27 41.66 10.46
CA LEU A 880 -5.58 40.74 11.56
C LEU A 880 -5.59 39.27 11.10
N ALA A 881 -6.18 38.99 9.93
CA ALA A 881 -6.17 37.65 9.34
C ALA A 881 -4.75 37.20 8.96
N ALA A 882 -3.92 38.11 8.43
CA ALA A 882 -2.53 37.83 8.10
C ALA A 882 -1.62 37.70 9.33
N SER A 883 -1.99 38.34 10.45
CA SER A 883 -1.23 38.30 11.71
C SER A 883 -1.72 37.24 12.70
N GLY A 884 -2.62 36.32 12.28
CA GLY A 884 -3.09 35.21 13.12
C GLY A 884 -4.22 35.55 14.10
N TYR A 885 -4.72 36.79 14.11
CA TYR A 885 -5.84 37.25 14.94
C TYR A 885 -7.19 36.99 14.25
N ARG A 886 -7.44 35.71 13.95
CA ARG A 886 -8.60 35.29 13.15
C ARG A 886 -9.94 35.66 13.80
N ASN A 887 -10.03 35.58 15.13
CA ASN A 887 -11.27 35.90 15.85
C ASN A 887 -11.61 37.39 15.73
N ASP A 888 -10.62 38.28 15.83
CA ASP A 888 -10.84 39.73 15.70
C ASP A 888 -11.20 40.12 14.25
N ALA A 889 -10.63 39.43 13.26
CA ALA A 889 -11.01 39.59 11.85
C ALA A 889 -12.46 39.14 11.60
N VAL A 890 -12.89 38.02 12.21
CA VAL A 890 -14.25 37.49 12.11
C VAL A 890 -15.26 38.45 12.76
N ILE A 891 -14.95 39.03 13.91
CA ILE A 891 -15.81 40.02 14.58
C ILE A 891 -16.04 41.23 13.67
N ILE A 892 -15.01 41.75 13.00
CA ILE A 892 -15.16 42.89 12.09
C ILE A 892 -16.04 42.54 10.88
N VAL A 893 -15.90 41.33 10.32
CA VAL A 893 -16.77 40.87 9.24
C VAL A 893 -18.22 40.69 9.73
N GLY A 894 -18.40 40.15 10.93
CA GLY A 894 -19.70 40.04 11.58
C GLY A 894 -20.39 41.40 11.74
N GLU A 895 -19.69 42.39 12.31
CA GLU A 895 -20.22 43.72 12.59
C GLU A 895 -20.43 44.58 11.34
N GLN A 896 -19.52 44.53 10.36
CA GLN A 896 -19.50 45.47 9.23
C GLN A 896 -20.11 44.92 7.94
N VAL A 897 -20.24 43.59 7.81
CA VAL A 897 -20.70 42.94 6.58
C VAL A 897 -21.99 42.18 6.81
N MET A 898 -22.01 41.33 7.84
CA MET A 898 -23.14 40.45 8.11
C MET A 898 -24.25 41.22 8.79
N SER A 899 -23.99 41.81 9.97
CA SER A 899 -24.98 42.52 10.79
C SER A 899 -25.79 43.58 10.02
N PRO A 900 -25.19 44.45 9.17
CA PRO A 900 -25.95 45.44 8.41
C PRO A 900 -26.86 44.85 7.32
N ARG A 901 -26.58 43.64 6.84
CA ARG A 901 -27.40 42.95 5.82
C ARG A 901 -28.58 42.21 6.43
N GLY A 902 -28.49 41.80 7.69
CA GLY A 902 -29.43 40.88 8.31
C GLY A 902 -29.48 39.52 7.61
N LEU A 903 -30.26 38.58 8.15
CA LEU A 903 -30.38 37.24 7.56
C LEU A 903 -31.04 37.27 6.18
N ILE A 904 -32.03 38.15 5.97
CA ILE A 904 -32.71 38.30 4.67
C ILE A 904 -31.71 38.73 3.60
N GLY A 905 -30.94 39.79 3.82
CA GLY A 905 -29.96 40.27 2.85
C GLY A 905 -28.88 39.24 2.52
N LEU A 906 -28.44 38.46 3.51
CA LEU A 906 -27.50 37.35 3.30
C LEU A 906 -28.10 36.21 2.47
N GLY A 907 -29.38 35.87 2.68
CA GLY A 907 -30.09 34.90 1.86
C GLY A 907 -30.20 35.34 0.40
N LEU A 908 -30.53 36.62 0.15
CA LEU A 908 -30.58 37.20 -1.19
C LEU A 908 -29.19 37.20 -1.87
N ASP A 909 -28.15 37.60 -1.13
CA ASP A 909 -26.78 37.61 -1.63
C ASP A 909 -26.29 36.19 -1.97
N THR A 910 -26.69 35.21 -1.18
CA THR A 910 -26.35 33.79 -1.40
C THR A 910 -26.99 33.30 -2.69
N LEU A 911 -28.28 33.57 -2.93
CA LEU A 911 -28.95 33.22 -4.19
C LEU A 911 -28.27 33.86 -5.40
N ASP A 912 -27.87 35.13 -5.28
CA ASP A 912 -27.29 35.89 -6.38
C ASP A 912 -25.81 35.58 -6.65
N SER A 913 -25.10 34.94 -5.72
CA SER A 913 -23.64 34.78 -5.80
C SER A 913 -23.17 33.33 -5.80
N SER A 914 -23.86 32.46 -5.07
CA SER A 914 -23.46 31.07 -4.84
C SER A 914 -24.13 30.13 -5.84
N THR A 915 -24.17 30.53 -7.11
CA THR A 915 -24.91 29.81 -8.15
C THR A 915 -24.29 28.46 -8.47
N ALA A 916 -22.97 28.33 -8.40
CA ALA A 916 -22.26 27.07 -8.67
C ALA A 916 -22.56 26.03 -7.58
N GLU A 917 -22.51 26.45 -6.31
CA GLU A 917 -22.80 25.61 -5.15
C GLU A 917 -24.28 25.20 -5.14
N MET A 918 -25.19 26.12 -5.47
CA MET A 918 -26.62 25.79 -5.60
C MET A 918 -26.89 24.80 -6.73
N LYS A 919 -26.15 24.88 -7.84
CA LYS A 919 -26.24 23.85 -8.90
C LYS A 919 -25.81 22.49 -8.37
N GLU A 920 -24.64 22.41 -7.73
CA GLU A 920 -24.09 21.14 -7.23
C GLU A 920 -25.02 20.46 -6.23
N ILE A 921 -25.58 21.22 -5.28
CA ILE A 921 -26.54 20.71 -4.28
C ILE A 921 -27.77 20.09 -4.94
N PHE A 922 -28.36 20.76 -5.93
CA PHE A 922 -29.57 20.26 -6.59
C PHE A 922 -29.28 19.15 -7.61
N GLU A 923 -28.08 19.10 -8.19
CA GLU A 923 -27.65 17.94 -8.98
C GLU A 923 -27.44 16.70 -8.10
N LEU A 924 -26.96 16.87 -6.86
CA LEU A 924 -26.84 15.79 -5.88
C LEU A 924 -28.20 15.24 -5.46
N PHE A 925 -29.19 16.09 -5.18
CA PHE A 925 -30.55 15.61 -4.86
C PHE A 925 -31.20 14.83 -6.01
N ALA A 926 -30.89 15.21 -7.26
CA ALA A 926 -31.38 14.50 -8.43
C ALA A 926 -30.65 13.16 -8.68
N SER A 927 -29.34 13.09 -8.45
CA SER A 927 -28.55 11.87 -8.67
C SER A 927 -28.89 10.75 -7.69
N GLN A 928 -29.38 11.10 -6.49
CA GLN A 928 -29.88 10.13 -5.50
C GLN A 928 -31.16 9.38 -5.90
N ASN A 929 -31.73 9.71 -7.08
CA ASN A 929 -33.03 9.22 -7.51
C ASN A 929 -33.04 8.62 -8.95
N ASP A 930 -31.88 8.40 -9.57
CA ASP A 930 -31.75 7.83 -10.92
C ASP A 930 -31.47 6.30 -10.84
N GLY A 931 -32.53 5.47 -10.88
CA GLY A 931 -32.42 4.01 -10.97
C GLY A 931 -32.51 3.21 -9.66
N ALA A 932 -31.96 1.98 -9.68
CA ALA A 932 -32.18 0.92 -8.69
C ALA A 932 -31.61 1.16 -7.28
N ASP A 933 -30.75 2.17 -7.11
CA ASP A 933 -30.16 2.57 -5.82
C ASP A 933 -30.76 3.89 -5.32
N ARG A 934 -32.03 3.85 -4.91
CA ARG A 934 -32.67 4.99 -4.21
C ARG A 934 -31.99 5.18 -2.86
N THR A 935 -31.28 6.29 -2.68
CA THR A 935 -30.54 6.62 -1.44
C THR A 935 -31.25 7.64 -0.54
N TYR A 936 -32.55 7.85 -0.74
CA TYR A 936 -33.38 8.58 0.23
C TYR A 936 -33.56 7.74 1.52
N PRO A 937 -33.50 8.36 2.71
CA PRO A 937 -33.61 9.80 2.96
C PRO A 937 -32.27 10.58 2.90
N ALA A 938 -32.33 11.82 2.41
CA ALA A 938 -31.22 12.78 2.49
C ALA A 938 -31.30 13.63 3.77
N LEU A 939 -30.19 13.74 4.51
CA LEU A 939 -30.09 14.61 5.69
C LEU A 939 -29.38 15.91 5.33
N VAL A 940 -30.09 17.05 5.41
CA VAL A 940 -29.50 18.39 5.32
C VAL A 940 -29.48 18.99 6.73
N HIS A 941 -28.29 19.24 7.29
CA HIS A 941 -28.17 19.80 8.64
C HIS A 941 -27.16 20.95 8.70
N CYS A 942 -27.32 21.82 9.68
CA CYS A 942 -26.26 22.69 10.19
C CYS A 942 -26.53 23.01 11.65
N THR A 943 -25.60 23.71 12.31
CA THR A 943 -25.71 24.05 13.74
C THR A 943 -26.95 24.91 14.08
N GLN A 944 -27.47 25.72 13.14
CA GLN A 944 -28.56 26.68 13.42
C GLN A 944 -29.81 26.53 12.52
N GLY A 945 -29.76 25.68 11.49
CA GLY A 945 -30.89 25.34 10.61
C GLY A 945 -31.47 26.43 9.68
N LYS A 946 -31.13 27.72 9.86
CA LYS A 946 -31.89 28.85 9.25
C LYS A 946 -31.15 29.70 8.22
N ASP A 947 -29.84 29.53 8.11
CA ASP A 947 -28.99 30.21 7.12
C ASP A 947 -29.01 29.42 5.80
N ARG A 948 -27.86 28.91 5.32
CA ARG A 948 -27.77 28.18 4.05
C ARG A 948 -28.59 26.89 4.00
N THR A 949 -28.62 26.11 5.08
CA THR A 949 -29.42 24.87 5.15
C THR A 949 -30.92 25.16 5.05
N GLY A 950 -31.39 26.16 5.79
CA GLY A 950 -32.78 26.59 5.71
C GLY A 950 -33.10 27.01 4.28
N LEU A 951 -32.30 27.89 3.69
CA LEU A 951 -32.50 28.37 2.32
C LEU A 951 -32.63 27.22 1.31
N VAL A 952 -31.80 26.18 1.41
CA VAL A 952 -31.90 24.96 0.58
C VAL A 952 -33.22 24.24 0.82
N VAL A 953 -33.62 24.02 2.07
CA VAL A 953 -34.90 23.38 2.42
C VAL A 953 -36.09 24.19 1.90
N LEU A 954 -36.09 25.52 2.06
CA LEU A 954 -37.13 26.40 1.52
C LEU A 954 -37.23 26.27 0.01
N MET A 955 -36.11 26.23 -0.71
CA MET A 955 -36.13 26.04 -2.16
C MET A 955 -36.66 24.66 -2.56
N LEU A 956 -36.35 23.59 -1.82
CA LEU A 956 -36.94 22.27 -2.05
C LEU A 956 -38.46 22.30 -1.85
N LEU A 957 -38.94 22.93 -0.78
CA LEU A 957 -40.38 23.08 -0.51
C LEU A 957 -41.07 23.92 -1.59
N LEU A 958 -40.47 25.05 -2.01
CA LEU A 958 -40.97 25.87 -3.10
C LEU A 958 -40.99 25.11 -4.44
N LEU A 959 -40.02 24.22 -4.68
CA LEU A 959 -39.93 23.42 -5.91
C LEU A 959 -41.06 22.40 -6.03
N THR A 960 -41.59 21.92 -4.90
CA THR A 960 -42.74 21.01 -4.87
C THR A 960 -44.02 21.67 -5.39
N GLY A 961 -44.19 22.97 -5.15
CA GLY A 961 -45.39 23.73 -5.51
C GLY A 961 -46.67 23.35 -4.73
N VAL A 962 -46.60 22.45 -3.75
CA VAL A 962 -47.78 21.96 -3.00
C VAL A 962 -47.87 22.47 -1.56
N VAL A 963 -46.79 23.06 -1.03
CA VAL A 963 -46.73 23.59 0.33
C VAL A 963 -47.11 25.08 0.34
N SER A 964 -48.11 25.46 1.15
CA SER A 964 -48.55 26.85 1.30
C SER A 964 -47.52 27.72 2.04
N ASP A 965 -47.51 29.01 1.74
CA ASP A 965 -46.60 30.01 2.32
C ASP A 965 -46.75 30.11 3.83
N GLU A 966 -47.98 30.01 4.31
CA GLU A 966 -48.31 30.01 5.74
C GLU A 966 -47.66 28.80 6.43
N ALA A 967 -47.67 27.63 5.78
CA ALA A 967 -47.08 26.41 6.31
C ALA A 967 -45.54 26.46 6.33
N MET A 968 -44.90 26.92 5.24
CA MET A 968 -43.44 27.10 5.20
C MET A 968 -42.98 28.12 6.25
N THR A 969 -43.71 29.23 6.40
CA THR A 969 -43.39 30.27 7.37
C THR A 969 -43.59 29.77 8.80
N ALA A 970 -44.69 29.06 9.08
CA ALA A 970 -44.96 28.46 10.37
C ALA A 970 -43.90 27.41 10.76
N ASP A 971 -43.45 26.57 9.82
CA ASP A 971 -42.42 25.56 10.06
C ASP A 971 -41.07 26.19 10.40
N TYR A 972 -40.68 27.24 9.67
CA TYR A 972 -39.43 27.98 9.88
C TYR A 972 -39.28 28.56 11.29
N VAL A 973 -40.39 29.03 11.88
CA VAL A 973 -40.40 29.60 13.23
C VAL A 973 -40.73 28.56 14.30
N ARG A 974 -41.21 27.36 13.93
CA ARG A 974 -41.68 26.32 14.86
C ARG A 974 -40.60 25.80 15.80
N SER A 975 -39.34 25.81 15.36
CA SER A 975 -38.20 25.37 16.18
C SER A 975 -37.80 26.38 17.26
N GLU A 976 -38.27 27.64 17.21
CA GLU A 976 -37.83 28.69 18.13
C GLU A 976 -38.21 28.48 19.60
N PRO A 977 -39.44 28.04 19.94
CA PRO A 977 -39.82 27.78 21.33
C PRO A 977 -39.03 26.63 21.97
N GLU A 978 -38.61 25.65 21.18
CA GLU A 978 -37.85 24.48 21.64
C GLU A 978 -36.38 24.81 21.90
N LEU A 979 -35.88 25.90 21.31
CA LEU A 979 -34.49 26.33 21.43
C LEU A 979 -34.24 27.29 22.60
N VAL A 980 -35.29 27.66 23.36
CA VAL A 980 -35.22 28.62 24.48
C VAL A 980 -34.20 28.21 25.54
N VAL A 981 -33.98 26.91 25.75
CA VAL A 981 -33.02 26.37 26.73
C VAL A 981 -31.56 26.60 26.32
N GLU A 982 -31.30 26.75 25.02
CA GLU A 982 -29.96 26.96 24.45
C GLU A 982 -29.68 28.43 24.08
N VAL A 983 -30.68 29.32 24.21
CA VAL A 983 -30.57 30.74 23.82
C VAL A 983 -29.40 31.43 24.53
N GLU A 984 -29.17 31.18 25.82
CA GLU A 984 -28.06 31.82 26.54
C GLU A 984 -26.68 31.40 26.03
N GLU A 985 -26.51 30.13 25.67
CA GLU A 985 -25.23 29.60 25.18
C GLU A 985 -24.99 30.05 23.73
N ARG A 986 -26.01 30.00 22.89
CA ARG A 986 -25.99 30.51 21.51
C ARG A 986 -25.74 32.01 21.45
N MET A 987 -26.29 32.78 22.38
CA MET A 987 -26.03 34.21 22.50
C MET A 987 -24.58 34.52 22.87
N LYS A 988 -23.90 33.65 23.63
CA LYS A 988 -22.46 33.79 23.89
C LYS A 988 -21.64 33.56 22.62
N GLU A 989 -22.03 32.61 21.78
CA GLU A 989 -21.35 32.31 20.52
C GLU A 989 -21.54 33.39 19.47
N ILE A 990 -22.78 33.86 19.28
CA ILE A 990 -23.12 34.88 18.26
C ILE A 990 -22.52 36.24 18.63
N ARG A 991 -22.46 36.59 19.93
CA ARG A 991 -21.74 37.79 20.38
C ARG A 991 -20.23 37.70 20.15
N LYS A 992 -19.62 36.51 20.25
CA LYS A 992 -18.20 36.31 19.90
C LYS A 992 -17.91 36.50 18.42
N LEU A 993 -18.93 36.45 17.56
CA LEU A 993 -18.82 36.68 16.12
C LEU A 993 -19.18 38.12 15.72
N GLY A 994 -19.50 39.01 16.66
CA GLY A 994 -19.89 40.40 16.35
C GLY A 994 -21.31 40.55 15.80
N LEU A 995 -22.20 39.59 16.08
CA LEU A 995 -23.58 39.55 15.55
C LEU A 995 -24.62 39.82 16.65
N SER A 996 -25.80 40.33 16.27
CA SER A 996 -26.91 40.63 17.19
C SER A 996 -27.79 39.40 17.48
N GLU A 997 -28.70 39.53 18.45
CA GLU A 997 -29.71 38.50 18.76
C GLU A 997 -30.58 38.13 17.55
N ASP A 998 -30.69 39.01 16.55
CA ASP A 998 -31.49 38.78 15.34
C ASP A 998 -30.98 37.58 14.51
N TYR A 999 -29.76 37.11 14.75
CA TYR A 999 -29.19 35.91 14.13
C TYR A 999 -29.55 34.60 14.86
N THR A 1000 -30.23 34.69 16.01
CA THR A 1000 -30.76 33.52 16.74
C THR A 1000 -32.20 33.17 16.35
N LYS A 1001 -32.89 34.07 15.64
CA LYS A 1001 -34.30 33.95 15.26
C LYS A 1001 -34.44 34.06 13.75
N CYS A 1002 -35.53 33.53 13.21
CA CYS A 1002 -35.93 33.81 11.84
C CYS A 1002 -36.55 35.22 11.83
N PRO A 1003 -36.05 36.16 11.01
CA PRO A 1003 -36.66 37.48 10.93
C PRO A 1003 -38.04 37.39 10.26
N ASP A 1004 -38.97 38.20 10.74
CA ASP A 1004 -40.30 38.33 10.16
C ASP A 1004 -40.21 38.60 8.65
N GLY A 1005 -40.90 37.78 7.85
CA GLY A 1005 -40.94 37.92 6.40
C GLY A 1005 -39.77 37.28 5.62
N PHE A 1006 -38.86 36.53 6.26
CA PHE A 1006 -37.73 35.88 5.56
C PHE A 1006 -38.16 35.03 4.36
N THR A 1007 -39.07 34.09 4.56
CA THR A 1007 -39.60 33.20 3.52
C THR A 1007 -40.29 33.98 2.40
N THR A 1008 -41.01 35.04 2.76
CA THR A 1008 -41.73 35.93 1.83
C THR A 1008 -40.76 36.69 0.94
N GLU A 1009 -39.70 37.25 1.51
CA GLU A 1009 -38.73 38.02 0.74
C GLU A 1009 -37.84 37.17 -0.16
N ILE A 1010 -37.40 35.99 0.31
CA ILE A 1010 -36.67 35.04 -0.53
C ILE A 1010 -37.52 34.64 -1.74
N ARG A 1011 -38.80 34.31 -1.52
CA ARG A 1011 -39.71 33.97 -2.60
C ARG A 1011 -39.92 35.14 -3.54
N ARG A 1012 -40.17 36.35 -3.02
CA ARG A 1012 -40.39 37.55 -3.85
C ARG A 1012 -39.20 37.79 -4.76
N HIS A 1013 -37.98 37.67 -4.22
CA HIS A 1013 -36.75 37.78 -5.00
C HIS A 1013 -36.62 36.69 -6.08
N LEU A 1014 -36.86 35.42 -5.74
CA LEU A 1014 -36.88 34.33 -6.71
C LEU A 1014 -37.91 34.58 -7.82
N GLN A 1015 -39.10 35.07 -7.45
CA GLN A 1015 -40.19 35.32 -8.39
C GLN A 1015 -39.91 36.49 -9.32
N GLU A 1016 -39.54 37.66 -8.77
CA GLU A 1016 -39.31 38.88 -9.54
C GLU A 1016 -38.07 38.79 -10.44
N ARG A 1017 -37.00 38.16 -9.95
CA ARG A 1017 -35.71 38.14 -10.65
C ARG A 1017 -35.55 36.94 -11.57
N TYR A 1018 -36.04 35.77 -11.15
CA TYR A 1018 -35.77 34.51 -11.83
C TYR A 1018 -37.04 33.81 -12.35
N GLY A 1019 -38.23 34.36 -12.10
CA GLY A 1019 -39.49 33.73 -12.50
C GLY A 1019 -39.90 32.56 -11.59
N GLY A 1020 -39.39 32.52 -10.36
CA GLY A 1020 -39.66 31.49 -9.35
C GLY A 1020 -38.45 30.58 -9.11
N VAL A 1021 -38.55 29.65 -8.15
CA VAL A 1021 -37.45 28.73 -7.80
C VAL A 1021 -37.05 27.83 -8.97
N ASP A 1022 -38.01 27.40 -9.78
CA ASP A 1022 -37.76 26.58 -10.97
C ASP A 1022 -36.99 27.37 -12.04
N GLY A 1023 -37.29 28.67 -12.19
CA GLY A 1023 -36.55 29.56 -13.08
C GLY A 1023 -35.15 29.88 -12.55
N TYR A 1024 -34.99 30.04 -11.22
CA TYR A 1024 -33.68 30.20 -10.58
C TYR A 1024 -32.79 28.96 -10.76
N LEU A 1025 -33.31 27.76 -10.48
CA LEU A 1025 -32.53 26.53 -10.59
C LEU A 1025 -32.11 26.23 -12.04
N ARG A 1026 -32.95 26.60 -13.01
CA ARG A 1026 -32.56 26.57 -14.42
C ARG A 1026 -31.52 27.63 -14.77
N PHE A 1027 -31.63 28.84 -14.22
CA PHE A 1027 -30.64 29.90 -14.40
C PHE A 1027 -29.25 29.50 -13.87
N VAL A 1028 -29.18 28.81 -12.72
CA VAL A 1028 -27.91 28.31 -12.18
C VAL A 1028 -27.38 27.06 -12.90
N GLY A 1029 -28.15 26.48 -13.84
CA GLY A 1029 -27.71 25.41 -14.72
C GLY A 1029 -28.17 23.99 -14.34
N VAL A 1030 -29.20 23.85 -13.50
CA VAL A 1030 -29.83 22.54 -13.22
C VAL A 1030 -30.83 22.21 -14.32
N GLU A 1031 -30.67 21.03 -14.92
CA GLU A 1031 -31.55 20.58 -16.00
C GLU A 1031 -32.98 20.30 -15.52
N LYS A 1032 -33.97 20.61 -16.36
CA LYS A 1032 -35.39 20.39 -16.05
C LYS A 1032 -35.70 18.94 -15.64
N LYS A 1033 -35.11 17.96 -16.32
CA LYS A 1033 -35.30 16.53 -16.00
C LYS A 1033 -34.89 16.22 -14.56
N LYS A 1034 -33.79 16.79 -14.08
CA LYS A 1034 -33.30 16.63 -12.70
C LYS A 1034 -34.25 17.29 -11.69
N LEU A 1035 -34.81 18.46 -12.01
CA LEU A 1035 -35.81 19.12 -11.17
C LEU A 1035 -37.10 18.31 -11.04
N ASP A 1036 -37.57 17.72 -12.15
CA ASP A 1036 -38.76 16.87 -12.16
C ASP A 1036 -38.55 15.62 -11.28
N VAL A 1037 -37.36 15.01 -11.34
CA VAL A 1037 -36.97 13.87 -10.48
C VAL A 1037 -36.98 14.20 -8.99
N ILE A 1038 -36.47 15.38 -8.60
CA ILE A 1038 -36.51 15.83 -7.19
C ILE A 1038 -37.96 16.09 -6.77
N ARG A 1039 -38.75 16.74 -7.63
CA ARG A 1039 -40.16 17.04 -7.36
C ARG A 1039 -40.96 15.76 -7.15
N GLU A 1040 -40.76 14.75 -8.00
CA GLU A 1040 -41.40 13.44 -7.84
C GLU A 1040 -41.01 12.77 -6.52
N ALA A 1041 -39.74 12.81 -6.12
CA ALA A 1041 -39.28 12.24 -4.85
C ALA A 1041 -39.91 12.91 -3.62
N LEU A 1042 -40.09 14.24 -3.64
CA LEU A 1042 -40.61 15.00 -2.49
C LEU A 1042 -42.14 14.97 -2.39
N VAL A 1043 -42.84 14.70 -3.49
CA VAL A 1043 -44.32 14.64 -3.54
C VAL A 1043 -44.85 13.20 -3.41
N ALA A 1044 -44.04 12.19 -3.76
CA ALA A 1044 -44.33 10.78 -3.53
C ALA A 1044 -44.45 10.45 -2.03
#